data_AF-A0A945S1J9-F1
#
_entry.id   AF-A0A945S1J9-F1
#
_cell.length_a   1.000
_cell.length_b   1.000
_cell.length_c   1.000
_cell.angle_alpha   90.00
_cell.angle_beta   90.00
_cell.angle_gamma   90.00
#
_symmetry.space_group_name_H-M   'P 1'
#
loop_
_entity.id
_entity.type
_entity.pdbx_description
1 polymer ?
#
loop_
_entity_poly.entity_id
_entity_poly.type
_entity_poly.pdbx_seq_one_letter_code
_entity_poly.pdbx_strand_id
1 'polypeptide(L)'
;MASVTRPSVRSWASLVLFTVACLPARAAVEHVVIAADGGCDYQIVTPDTVPDLVVEQCLRQTGRLIQHAFRASGFELPIVKERDRAAGKPCIYLGATAFARANGCDPAVLEGWSYFHRVVGRDVVLAGRDEAPPDLSHLGNWNRFFYYRLGTLKATADFLRLHAQTYFLYPGNAMIPTKGASRVRDWVFDDASIEFTEMPSISIPADLNLRKDVFTRYHKRHHRHALLYDVASNFFPRVDDALLGHTYGKAVPPKTYRESNPEYFALLGGERTKNNQYCLSNPRVRELIYEFTASFLAAGCQSVNIQQPDGFRPCQCKECDALYDTGKDWGEKLWTFHRDIAERLKQEHPGKKLLLSPYTVTIEPPKTFDTFPDNVIISHVDANFEETTKWCKWRKLHTGEYGIWIHNWIANQTSRYTPQRTPLFIEKQVKFFQEYGVRGIFRDGLGEVYGLEGPTYYVFGRMFDDPANLTARELVFEFCDSAFGPDAGASMRRFYDALYHSIELYALYLNTHGVGWTYKDIYGRGHKAVRDPFRMLSFLYPPRLIKTLETYLVQAESKAVGGKHRARLQLVRREFDFLKALMRVIHLYHAYETEPTLATRERVLNAIDDRNALTESMFSYVAKRDKKRTRKNDRARPIEGWGRVLFPPGGHNVSHLQLVHNIYGNTFADTALNWDTAAMRKAPLPGASRLTAIPAIGEVRMDSPAWAQASAGELHSVEPGAELERTAAVRVLYGAEALYLRLEAQLEADQVTFEDVGRDGDLKGHESLDIYLGPIPGEDRFYRFRVGLNPGARFDAARGLITDRMHLLYSKDDPEWNGEWSYESRVDKTTNRWIALLSLPYETLVAEPPAEGTSWRFNVGRTHVVGPDDVRRSIWSSLGGTRDVGNRDALGVILFQADAGKENAAAEVSPATRWRLDYWKSTFRVPSKWKNLPEPLPAPLGPWLFRLDSIEKGVTEKWFRVDVNTDAWEPIEVPALWDEFKWGRYEGQAWYRTAFTLPASWQGASLRLLFGSVDEEAWIFVNGELVGEHSSTSTGRSINELWEEPFEVSVASRLLKYDQANTLVVRVNNTKASGGIWRPVLGCRQQ
;
A
#
# COMPACT_ATOMS: atom_id res chain seq x y z
N MET A 1 -23.60 8.14 -39.10
CA MET A 1 -23.38 8.72 -40.43
C MET A 1 -23.19 10.22 -40.29
N ALA A 2 -21.96 10.70 -40.49
CA ALA A 2 -21.59 12.05 -40.95
C ALA A 2 -20.06 12.07 -40.92
N SER A 3 -19.48 11.89 -42.11
CA SER A 3 -18.04 11.84 -42.37
C SER A 3 -17.42 13.23 -42.25
N VAL A 4 -16.31 13.36 -41.52
CA VAL A 4 -15.38 14.48 -41.70
C VAL A 4 -13.98 13.92 -41.83
N THR A 5 -13.44 14.17 -43.02
CA THR A 5 -12.15 13.78 -43.57
C THR A 5 -10.98 14.48 -42.90
N ARG A 6 -9.90 13.73 -42.63
CA ARG A 6 -8.57 14.26 -42.30
C ARG A 6 -7.94 14.95 -43.52
N PRO A 7 -7.07 15.95 -43.33
CA PRO A 7 -5.93 16.14 -44.20
C PRO A 7 -4.59 15.99 -43.48
N SER A 8 -3.61 15.67 -44.32
CA SER A 8 -2.27 15.14 -44.07
C SER A 8 -1.22 16.15 -43.64
N VAL A 9 -0.22 15.63 -42.93
CA VAL A 9 1.10 16.19 -42.64
C VAL A 9 1.85 16.57 -43.91
N ARG A 10 2.30 17.82 -44.05
CA ARG A 10 3.47 18.23 -44.85
C ARG A 10 4.08 19.55 -44.33
N SER A 11 5.25 19.42 -43.71
CA SER A 11 6.45 20.27 -43.87
C SER A 11 6.26 21.74 -44.27
N TRP A 12 6.46 22.67 -43.32
CA TRP A 12 6.94 24.02 -43.61
C TRP A 12 7.94 24.48 -42.53
N ALA A 13 9.21 24.45 -42.90
CA ALA A 13 10.26 25.27 -42.30
C ALA A 13 10.27 26.63 -43.00
N SER A 14 10.62 27.67 -42.23
CA SER A 14 11.03 29.02 -42.68
C SER A 14 9.93 29.94 -43.22
N LEU A 15 9.47 30.88 -42.37
CA LEU A 15 9.45 32.34 -42.60
C LEU A 15 8.65 33.00 -41.44
N VAL A 16 9.34 33.52 -40.42
CA VAL A 16 8.74 34.51 -39.51
C VAL A 16 9.09 35.88 -40.07
N LEU A 17 8.15 36.48 -40.79
CA LEU A 17 8.22 37.85 -41.27
C LEU A 17 7.35 38.73 -40.37
N PHE A 18 7.99 39.78 -39.88
CA PHE A 18 7.48 40.85 -39.02
C PHE A 18 6.05 41.30 -39.36
N THR A 19 5.17 41.28 -38.36
CA THR A 19 4.08 42.25 -38.23
C THR A 19 4.03 42.73 -36.78
N VAL A 20 4.73 43.84 -36.54
CA VAL A 20 4.62 44.64 -35.32
C VAL A 20 3.24 45.29 -35.32
N ALA A 21 2.31 44.71 -34.56
CA ALA A 21 1.12 45.42 -34.14
C ALA A 21 1.51 46.32 -32.97
N CYS A 22 1.19 47.62 -33.08
CA CYS A 22 1.43 48.64 -32.07
C CYS A 22 0.82 48.26 -30.71
N LEU A 23 1.62 47.66 -29.84
CA LEU A 23 1.43 47.73 -28.40
C LEU A 23 1.92 49.11 -27.93
N PRO A 24 1.25 49.76 -26.97
CA PRO A 24 1.79 50.98 -26.38
C PRO A 24 3.19 50.64 -25.83
N ALA A 25 4.19 51.44 -26.18
CA ALA A 25 5.54 51.30 -25.68
C ALA A 25 5.47 51.32 -24.14
N ARG A 26 5.63 50.15 -23.50
CA ARG A 26 5.96 50.09 -22.08
C ARG A 26 7.26 50.86 -21.95
N ALA A 27 7.23 51.97 -21.22
CA ALA A 27 8.45 52.66 -20.82
C ALA A 27 9.43 51.62 -20.27
N ALA A 28 10.70 51.67 -20.71
CA ALA A 28 11.72 50.79 -20.17
C ALA A 28 11.77 51.01 -18.65
N VAL A 29 11.45 49.96 -17.89
CA VAL A 29 11.55 50.01 -16.42
C VAL A 29 13.02 50.16 -16.10
N GLU A 30 13.39 51.24 -15.43
CA GLU A 30 14.77 51.45 -14.99
C GLU A 30 15.12 50.40 -13.93
N HIS A 31 16.35 49.88 -13.97
CA HIS A 31 16.81 48.85 -13.03
C HIS A 31 17.94 49.36 -12.16
N VAL A 32 17.88 49.05 -10.87
CA VAL A 32 19.01 49.17 -9.96
C VAL A 32 19.86 47.91 -10.07
N VAL A 33 21.12 48.09 -10.48
CA VAL A 33 22.13 47.02 -10.49
C VAL A 33 22.66 46.86 -9.08
N ILE A 34 22.49 45.66 -8.50
CA ILE A 34 23.01 45.33 -7.18
C ILE A 34 24.44 44.82 -7.28
N ALA A 35 24.67 43.91 -8.24
CA ALA A 35 25.96 43.31 -8.49
C ALA A 35 26.11 43.01 -9.99
N ALA A 36 27.30 43.24 -10.54
CA ALA A 36 27.64 42.97 -11.94
C ALA A 36 29.18 42.91 -12.09
N ASP A 37 29.67 42.28 -13.15
CA ASP A 37 31.09 42.30 -13.54
C ASP A 37 32.08 41.90 -12.43
N GLY A 38 31.68 40.97 -11.56
CA GLY A 38 32.46 40.50 -10.41
C GLY A 38 32.52 41.48 -9.21
N GLY A 39 31.83 42.62 -9.27
CA GLY A 39 31.77 43.62 -8.21
C GLY A 39 30.39 43.71 -7.52
N CYS A 40 30.41 44.00 -6.21
CA CYS A 40 29.21 44.29 -5.43
C CYS A 40 29.53 45.36 -4.37
N ASP A 41 28.96 46.55 -4.52
CA ASP A 41 29.15 47.66 -3.57
C ASP A 41 28.19 47.61 -2.37
N TYR A 42 27.25 46.66 -2.37
CA TYR A 42 26.19 46.58 -1.39
C TYR A 42 26.66 45.97 -0.07
N GLN A 43 25.98 46.36 1.00
CA GLN A 43 26.07 45.72 2.31
C GLN A 43 24.69 45.25 2.77
N ILE A 44 24.62 44.10 3.44
CA ILE A 44 23.39 43.60 4.05
C ILE A 44 23.28 44.21 5.45
N VAL A 45 22.21 44.93 5.70
CA VAL A 45 22.01 45.67 6.95
C VAL A 45 20.91 45.01 7.77
N THR A 46 21.23 44.66 9.03
CA THR A 46 20.27 44.17 10.01
C THR A 46 19.96 45.25 11.07
N PRO A 47 18.80 45.21 11.75
CA PRO A 47 18.42 46.23 12.70
C PRO A 47 19.39 46.27 13.90
N ASP A 48 19.63 47.47 14.43
CA ASP A 48 20.48 47.67 15.61
C ASP A 48 19.92 46.99 16.85
N THR A 49 18.60 47.04 17.00
CA THR A 49 17.87 46.44 18.11
C THR A 49 16.71 45.60 17.58
N VAL A 50 16.54 44.43 18.19
CA VAL A 50 15.37 43.58 18.00
C VAL A 50 14.90 43.11 19.38
N PRO A 51 13.59 42.88 19.57
CA PRO A 51 13.04 42.54 20.89
C PRO A 51 13.42 41.14 21.38
N ASP A 52 13.96 40.28 20.50
CA ASP A 52 14.24 38.88 20.80
C ASP A 52 15.58 38.43 20.18
N LEU A 53 16.44 37.80 20.99
CA LEU A 53 17.77 37.35 20.59
C LEU A 53 17.74 36.25 19.52
N VAL A 54 16.73 35.37 19.56
CA VAL A 54 16.57 34.30 18.56
C VAL A 54 16.18 34.92 17.22
N VAL A 55 15.31 35.92 17.22
CA VAL A 55 14.98 36.72 16.02
C VAL A 55 16.24 37.39 15.46
N GLU A 56 17.08 37.99 16.30
CA GLU A 56 18.36 38.57 15.88
C GLU A 56 19.25 37.57 15.14
N GLN A 57 19.41 36.39 15.73
CA GLN A 57 20.21 35.32 15.15
C GLN A 57 19.60 34.80 13.84
N CYS A 58 18.27 34.69 13.74
CA CYS A 58 17.57 34.33 12.50
C CYS A 58 17.74 35.38 11.40
N LEU A 59 17.70 36.67 11.71
CA LEU A 59 17.98 37.75 10.73
C LEU A 59 19.41 37.66 10.21
N ARG A 60 20.38 37.34 11.08
CA ARG A 60 21.76 37.09 10.65
C ARG A 60 21.87 35.88 9.72
N GLN A 61 21.18 34.77 10.01
CA GLN A 61 21.15 33.62 9.08
C GLN A 61 20.45 33.97 7.76
N THR A 62 19.42 34.84 7.80
CA THR A 62 18.73 35.35 6.60
C THR A 62 19.69 36.18 5.73
N GLY A 63 20.52 37.03 6.34
CA GLY A 63 21.60 37.71 5.62
C GLY A 63 22.61 36.74 5.02
N ARG A 64 22.96 35.66 5.72
CA ARG A 64 23.89 34.63 5.19
C ARG A 64 23.32 33.86 4.00
N LEU A 65 22.00 33.73 3.92
CA LEU A 65 21.31 33.16 2.75
C LEU A 65 21.51 34.06 1.52
N ILE A 66 21.38 35.38 1.67
CA ILE A 66 21.68 36.34 0.60
C ILE A 66 23.16 36.26 0.21
N GLN A 67 24.08 36.25 1.19
CA GLN A 67 25.51 36.09 0.92
C GLN A 67 25.81 34.82 0.11
N HIS A 68 25.18 33.68 0.44
CA HIS A 68 25.37 32.45 -0.31
C HIS A 68 24.86 32.54 -1.75
N ALA A 69 23.68 33.13 -1.95
CA ALA A 69 23.12 33.31 -3.30
C ALA A 69 24.00 34.20 -4.18
N PHE A 70 24.52 35.30 -3.63
CA PHE A 70 25.40 36.22 -4.35
C PHE A 70 26.78 35.62 -4.59
N ARG A 71 27.33 34.87 -3.62
CA ARG A 71 28.61 34.17 -3.77
C ARG A 71 28.57 33.10 -4.87
N ALA A 72 27.42 32.46 -5.10
CA ALA A 72 27.25 31.54 -6.22
C ALA A 72 27.48 32.21 -7.59
N SER A 73 27.37 33.55 -7.64
CA SER A 73 27.69 34.38 -8.80
C SER A 73 29.01 35.16 -8.65
N GLY A 74 29.86 34.79 -7.69
CA GLY A 74 31.15 35.43 -7.44
C GLY A 74 31.08 36.76 -6.68
N PHE A 75 29.91 37.18 -6.20
CA PHE A 75 29.74 38.46 -5.50
C PHE A 75 29.85 38.30 -3.98
N GLU A 76 30.65 39.14 -3.34
CA GLU A 76 30.77 39.21 -1.87
C GLU A 76 30.15 40.51 -1.35
N LEU A 77 29.44 40.40 -0.22
CA LEU A 77 28.80 41.52 0.46
C LEU A 77 28.75 41.27 1.97
N PRO A 78 29.15 42.23 2.82
CA PRO A 78 29.21 42.05 4.27
C PRO A 78 27.81 42.12 4.90
N ILE A 79 27.62 41.45 6.03
CA ILE A 79 26.46 41.65 6.91
C ILE A 79 26.88 42.53 8.08
N VAL A 80 26.20 43.66 8.24
CA VAL A 80 26.48 44.65 9.29
C VAL A 80 25.20 45.03 10.05
N LYS A 81 25.39 45.69 11.20
CA LYS A 81 24.30 46.38 11.90
C LYS A 81 24.07 47.75 11.28
N GLU A 82 22.88 48.30 11.45
CA GLU A 82 22.47 49.57 10.86
C GLU A 82 23.37 50.74 11.29
N ARG A 83 23.79 50.79 12.55
CA ARG A 83 24.77 51.76 13.07
C ARG A 83 26.18 51.61 12.49
N ASP A 84 26.53 50.41 12.04
CA ASP A 84 27.87 50.07 11.56
C ASP A 84 27.98 50.14 10.04
N ARG A 85 26.91 50.58 9.35
CA ARG A 85 26.89 50.67 7.88
C ARG A 85 27.90 51.69 7.37
N ALA A 86 28.61 51.34 6.30
CA ALA A 86 29.51 52.28 5.63
C ALA A 86 28.69 53.38 4.92
N ALA A 87 28.95 54.65 5.25
CA ALA A 87 28.29 55.79 4.63
C ALA A 87 28.54 55.83 3.11
N GLY A 88 27.51 56.15 2.32
CA GLY A 88 27.59 56.24 0.86
C GLY A 88 27.53 54.91 0.10
N LYS A 89 27.63 53.76 0.80
CA LYS A 89 27.40 52.44 0.18
C LYS A 89 25.91 52.07 0.19
N PRO A 90 25.36 51.57 -0.93
CA PRO A 90 23.97 51.11 -0.97
C PRO A 90 23.78 49.85 -0.12
N CYS A 91 22.56 49.66 0.38
CA CYS A 91 22.26 48.67 1.41
C CYS A 91 21.07 47.78 1.03
N ILE A 92 21.12 46.52 1.46
CA ILE A 92 19.95 45.64 1.53
C ILE A 92 19.54 45.55 3.00
N TYR A 93 18.52 46.30 3.39
CA TYR A 93 17.97 46.34 4.74
C TYR A 93 17.04 45.14 4.99
N LEU A 94 17.29 44.41 6.07
CA LEU A 94 16.50 43.25 6.49
C LEU A 94 15.69 43.55 7.76
N GLY A 95 14.38 43.32 7.70
CA GLY A 95 13.49 43.44 8.85
C GLY A 95 13.21 44.88 9.28
N ALA A 96 12.88 45.07 10.55
CA ALA A 96 12.40 46.34 11.09
C ALA A 96 13.53 47.34 11.39
N THR A 97 14.34 47.68 10.39
CA THR A 97 15.39 48.71 10.47
C THR A 97 14.78 50.11 10.61
N ALA A 98 15.54 51.06 11.16
CA ALA A 98 15.10 52.46 11.23
C ALA A 98 14.85 53.01 9.82
N PHE A 99 15.70 52.65 8.85
CA PHE A 99 15.53 52.99 7.43
C PHE A 99 14.23 52.43 6.85
N ALA A 100 13.87 51.17 7.12
CA ALA A 100 12.64 50.56 6.64
C ALA A 100 11.40 51.31 7.17
N ARG A 101 11.37 51.63 8.48
CA ARG A 101 10.28 52.39 9.09
C ARG A 101 10.15 53.81 8.52
N ALA A 102 11.27 54.52 8.38
CA ALA A 102 11.30 55.87 7.83
C ALA A 102 10.78 55.94 6.39
N ASN A 103 10.86 54.84 5.64
CA ASN A 103 10.39 54.73 4.26
C ASN A 103 9.07 53.95 4.12
N GLY A 104 8.24 53.93 5.17
CA GLY A 104 6.88 53.38 5.14
C GLY A 104 6.81 51.86 5.02
N CYS A 105 7.87 51.14 5.38
CA CYS A 105 7.96 49.67 5.35
C CYS A 105 8.07 49.10 6.77
N ASP A 106 7.25 49.59 7.71
CA ASP A 106 7.25 49.10 9.10
C ASP A 106 6.59 47.70 9.19
N PRO A 107 7.31 46.64 9.57
CA PRO A 107 6.73 45.30 9.68
C PRO A 107 5.63 45.16 10.72
N ALA A 108 5.49 46.10 11.66
CA ALA A 108 4.44 46.07 12.67
C ALA A 108 3.02 46.17 12.09
N VAL A 109 2.86 46.76 10.89
CA VAL A 109 1.56 46.89 10.23
C VAL A 109 1.17 45.66 9.40
N LEU A 110 2.06 44.66 9.32
CA LEU A 110 1.84 43.45 8.54
C LEU A 110 1.14 42.36 9.37
N GLU A 111 0.24 41.65 8.72
CA GLU A 111 -0.44 40.49 9.30
C GLU A 111 0.19 39.18 8.81
N GLY A 112 0.26 38.18 9.71
CA GLY A 112 0.78 36.87 9.39
C GLY A 112 2.18 36.92 8.77
N TRP A 113 2.37 36.21 7.65
CA TRP A 113 3.64 36.07 6.93
C TRP A 113 3.86 37.12 5.85
N SER A 114 3.02 38.16 5.80
CA SER A 114 3.10 39.24 4.82
C SER A 114 4.40 40.03 4.94
N TYR A 115 4.83 40.65 3.85
CA TYR A 115 6.13 41.32 3.77
C TYR A 115 6.17 42.46 2.74
N PHE A 116 7.24 43.26 2.80
CA PHE A 116 7.57 44.31 1.84
C PHE A 116 8.81 43.98 1.02
N HIS A 117 8.79 44.34 -0.27
CA HIS A 117 9.98 44.64 -1.06
C HIS A 117 9.92 46.10 -1.51
N ARG A 118 10.95 46.88 -1.22
CA ARG A 118 11.01 48.30 -1.60
C ARG A 118 12.37 48.64 -2.15
N VAL A 119 12.41 49.45 -3.20
CA VAL A 119 13.60 50.19 -3.60
C VAL A 119 13.43 51.66 -3.24
N VAL A 120 14.44 52.23 -2.61
CA VAL A 120 14.50 53.66 -2.23
C VAL A 120 15.83 54.21 -2.74
N GLY A 121 15.80 54.88 -3.89
CA GLY A 121 17.03 55.27 -4.59
C GLY A 121 17.81 54.02 -5.03
N ARG A 122 18.94 53.74 -4.37
CA ARG A 122 19.75 52.52 -4.59
C ARG A 122 19.60 51.49 -3.46
N ASP A 123 18.88 51.82 -2.39
CA ASP A 123 18.73 50.94 -1.25
C ASP A 123 17.53 50.00 -1.42
N VAL A 124 17.65 48.77 -0.91
CA VAL A 124 16.62 47.73 -0.98
C VAL A 124 16.13 47.42 0.43
N VAL A 125 14.82 47.34 0.62
CA VAL A 125 14.20 46.93 1.89
C VAL A 125 13.47 45.61 1.69
N LEU A 126 13.85 44.60 2.47
CA LEU A 126 13.18 43.31 2.59
C LEU A 126 12.73 43.16 4.04
N ALA A 127 11.44 43.37 4.30
CA ALA A 127 10.96 43.49 5.67
C ALA A 127 9.64 42.76 5.86
N GLY A 128 9.60 41.79 6.76
CA GLY A 128 8.38 41.09 7.17
C GLY A 128 8.31 40.95 8.69
N ARG A 129 7.18 40.46 9.19
CA ARG A 129 6.96 40.36 10.63
C ARG A 129 7.77 39.20 11.23
N ASP A 130 8.82 39.53 11.98
CA ASP A 130 9.64 38.58 12.72
C ASP A 130 9.31 38.62 14.21
N GLU A 131 8.79 37.54 14.77
CA GLU A 131 8.36 37.52 16.17
C GLU A 131 8.43 36.14 16.82
N ALA A 132 8.60 36.16 18.14
CA ALA A 132 8.52 34.97 18.98
C ALA A 132 7.06 34.50 19.11
N PRO A 133 6.80 33.19 19.15
CA PRO A 133 5.47 32.69 19.46
C PRO A 133 5.12 32.93 20.94
N PRO A 134 3.83 32.83 21.31
CA PRO A 134 3.37 32.95 22.70
C PRO A 134 4.10 32.01 23.66
N ASP A 135 4.24 32.39 24.93
CA ASP A 135 4.82 31.52 25.96
C ASP A 135 3.75 30.70 26.68
N LEU A 136 3.76 29.39 26.41
CA LEU A 136 2.81 28.42 26.94
C LEU A 136 3.43 27.52 28.01
N SER A 137 4.57 27.92 28.58
CA SER A 137 5.31 27.13 29.59
C SER A 137 4.46 26.76 30.81
N HIS A 138 3.57 27.65 31.23
CA HIS A 138 2.64 27.44 32.36
C HIS A 138 1.48 26.48 32.04
N LEU A 139 1.21 26.20 30.76
CA LEU A 139 0.16 25.26 30.33
C LEU A 139 0.71 23.84 30.08
N GLY A 140 1.98 23.61 30.40
CA GLY A 140 2.69 22.35 30.20
C GLY A 140 3.69 22.42 29.04
N ASN A 141 3.99 21.26 28.45
CA ASN A 141 5.05 21.16 27.43
C ASN A 141 4.54 21.47 26.00
N TRP A 142 3.83 22.60 25.84
CA TRP A 142 3.25 23.02 24.56
C TRP A 142 4.22 23.81 23.68
N ASN A 143 5.17 24.55 24.29
CA ASN A 143 6.15 25.40 23.60
C ASN A 143 6.89 24.69 22.45
N ARG A 144 7.16 23.38 22.60
CA ARG A 144 7.82 22.56 21.56
C ARG A 144 7.04 22.43 20.23
N PHE A 145 5.81 22.91 20.17
CA PHE A 145 4.93 22.82 19.00
C PHE A 145 4.69 24.14 18.28
N PHE A 146 5.26 25.24 18.78
CA PHE A 146 5.14 26.59 18.24
C PHE A 146 6.51 27.12 17.82
N TYR A 147 6.56 27.76 16.65
CA TYR A 147 7.78 28.20 15.98
C TYR A 147 7.82 29.72 15.87
N TYR A 148 9.01 30.27 15.71
CA TYR A 148 9.18 31.69 15.40
C TYR A 148 8.57 32.00 14.03
N ARG A 149 7.86 33.13 13.96
CA ARG A 149 7.48 33.71 12.68
C ARG A 149 8.68 34.47 12.14
N LEU A 150 9.08 34.18 10.92
CA LEU A 150 10.21 34.83 10.25
C LEU A 150 9.73 35.41 8.91
N GLY A 151 8.93 36.48 8.97
CA GLY A 151 8.39 37.13 7.78
C GLY A 151 9.48 37.74 6.89
N THR A 152 10.56 38.27 7.47
CA THR A 152 11.69 38.78 6.68
C THR A 152 12.40 37.65 5.93
N LEU A 153 12.48 36.46 6.51
CA LEU A 153 13.00 35.29 5.80
C LEU A 153 12.15 34.94 4.57
N LYS A 154 10.82 34.97 4.69
CA LYS A 154 9.91 34.77 3.53
C LYS A 154 10.15 35.85 2.48
N ALA A 155 10.22 37.13 2.90
CA ALA A 155 10.54 38.24 2.01
C ALA A 155 11.86 38.00 1.24
N THR A 156 12.91 37.57 1.95
CA THR A 156 14.21 37.28 1.35
C THR A 156 14.16 36.08 0.41
N ALA A 157 13.48 34.99 0.76
CA ALA A 157 13.36 33.83 -0.10
C ALA A 157 12.68 34.18 -1.43
N ASP A 158 11.60 34.96 -1.40
CA ASP A 158 10.91 35.41 -2.61
C ASP A 158 11.75 36.40 -3.43
N PHE A 159 12.45 37.31 -2.77
CA PHE A 159 13.37 38.24 -3.44
C PHE A 159 14.46 37.49 -4.21
N LEU A 160 15.13 36.52 -3.56
CA LEU A 160 16.18 35.74 -4.19
C LEU A 160 15.65 34.87 -5.33
N ARG A 161 14.44 34.34 -5.21
CA ARG A 161 13.80 33.61 -6.30
C ARG A 161 13.51 34.50 -7.50
N LEU A 162 12.91 35.67 -7.27
CA LEU A 162 12.47 36.59 -8.33
C LEU A 162 13.63 37.30 -9.03
N HIS A 163 14.70 37.61 -8.29
CA HIS A 163 15.75 38.52 -8.76
C HIS A 163 17.15 37.92 -8.77
N ALA A 164 17.36 36.78 -8.11
CA ALA A 164 18.66 36.09 -8.03
C ALA A 164 18.60 34.60 -8.42
N GLN A 165 17.51 34.18 -9.10
CA GLN A 165 17.28 32.80 -9.57
C GLN A 165 17.65 31.71 -8.54
N THR A 166 17.28 31.94 -7.28
CA THR A 166 17.48 30.96 -6.19
C THR A 166 16.22 30.15 -5.98
N TYR A 167 16.31 28.82 -6.07
CA TYR A 167 15.17 27.92 -5.99
C TYR A 167 15.25 26.99 -4.76
N PHE A 168 14.22 27.02 -3.92
CA PHE A 168 14.08 26.14 -2.75
C PHE A 168 13.28 24.90 -3.16
N LEU A 169 14.00 23.83 -3.52
CA LEU A 169 13.40 22.71 -4.25
C LEU A 169 12.98 21.56 -3.32
N TYR A 170 13.73 21.33 -2.25
CA TYR A 170 13.51 20.20 -1.33
C TYR A 170 13.72 20.61 0.13
N PRO A 171 13.27 19.79 1.10
CA PRO A 171 13.56 20.04 2.52
C PRO A 171 15.05 19.88 2.86
N GLY A 172 15.68 20.97 3.31
CA GLY A 172 17.08 20.98 3.77
C GLY A 172 17.24 20.90 5.30
N ASN A 173 18.43 21.29 5.78
CA ASN A 173 18.79 21.28 7.20
C ASN A 173 18.46 22.57 7.98
N ALA A 174 18.17 23.66 7.28
CA ALA A 174 17.90 24.95 7.90
C ALA A 174 16.56 24.91 8.69
N MET A 175 16.65 24.65 9.99
CA MET A 175 15.51 24.54 10.90
C MET A 175 15.11 25.88 11.50
N ILE A 176 13.81 26.14 11.52
CA ILE A 176 13.21 27.27 12.23
C ILE A 176 13.11 26.90 13.72
N PRO A 177 13.53 27.78 14.64
CA PRO A 177 13.50 27.51 16.08
C PRO A 177 12.06 27.40 16.62
N THR A 178 11.91 26.62 17.69
CA THR A 178 10.68 26.55 18.50
C THR A 178 10.76 27.47 19.70
N LYS A 179 9.63 27.77 20.36
CA LYS A 179 9.62 28.51 21.62
C LYS A 179 10.50 27.82 22.67
N GLY A 180 11.34 28.60 23.36
CA GLY A 180 12.29 28.11 24.36
C GLY A 180 13.67 27.76 23.80
N ALA A 181 13.93 27.94 22.50
CA ALA A 181 15.28 27.91 21.96
C ALA A 181 16.11 29.06 22.58
N SER A 182 17.29 28.74 23.13
CA SER A 182 18.24 29.74 23.64
C SER A 182 19.24 30.22 22.60
N ARG A 183 19.34 29.51 21.47
CA ARG A 183 20.17 29.86 20.31
C ARG A 183 19.65 29.22 19.02
N VAL A 184 19.97 29.85 17.90
CA VAL A 184 19.78 29.34 16.54
C VAL A 184 21.05 28.58 16.13
N ARG A 185 20.88 27.35 15.63
CA ARG A 185 21.98 26.63 14.99
C ARG A 185 22.25 27.24 13.62
N ASP A 186 23.51 27.33 13.23
CA ASP A 186 23.87 27.84 11.90
C ASP A 186 23.15 27.04 10.80
N TRP A 187 22.55 27.77 9.87
CA TRP A 187 21.88 27.17 8.72
C TRP A 187 22.93 26.76 7.68
N VAL A 188 22.77 25.55 7.15
CA VAL A 188 23.60 25.02 6.07
C VAL A 188 22.80 25.15 4.78
N PHE A 189 23.36 25.88 3.81
CA PHE A 189 22.71 26.16 2.52
C PHE A 189 23.32 25.38 1.35
N ASP A 190 24.53 24.83 1.51
CA ASP A 190 25.27 24.20 0.41
C ASP A 190 24.98 22.70 0.23
N ASP A 191 23.73 22.28 0.48
CA ASP A 191 23.27 20.94 0.13
C ASP A 191 22.39 20.97 -1.11
N ALA A 192 21.97 19.79 -1.56
CA ALA A 192 21.13 19.62 -2.75
C ALA A 192 19.70 20.20 -2.60
N SER A 193 19.32 20.76 -1.45
CA SER A 193 17.95 21.25 -1.22
C SER A 193 17.65 22.61 -1.89
N ILE A 194 18.68 23.42 -2.13
CA ILE A 194 18.57 24.76 -2.73
C ILE A 194 19.43 24.81 -4.00
N GLU A 195 18.89 25.38 -5.06
CA GLU A 195 19.65 25.76 -6.25
C GLU A 195 19.97 27.25 -6.22
N PHE A 196 21.25 27.59 -6.40
CA PHE A 196 21.71 28.96 -6.57
C PHE A 196 22.26 29.07 -7.99
N THR A 197 21.49 29.65 -8.90
CA THR A 197 21.93 29.80 -10.28
C THR A 197 22.98 30.91 -10.38
N GLU A 198 24.12 30.60 -11.02
CA GLU A 198 25.15 31.59 -11.34
C GLU A 198 24.61 32.61 -12.34
N MET A 199 24.78 33.90 -12.04
CA MET A 199 24.30 34.98 -12.88
C MET A 199 25.39 36.05 -13.11
N PRO A 200 25.53 36.58 -14.33
CA PRO A 200 26.52 37.62 -14.61
C PRO A 200 26.19 38.98 -13.96
N SER A 201 24.92 39.22 -13.63
CA SER A 201 24.48 40.41 -12.89
C SER A 201 23.19 40.13 -12.13
N ILE A 202 23.00 40.84 -11.02
CA ILE A 202 21.78 40.85 -10.20
C ILE A 202 21.19 42.25 -10.26
N SER A 203 20.04 42.39 -10.88
CA SER A 203 19.36 43.67 -11.10
C SER A 203 17.89 43.60 -10.69
N ILE A 204 17.37 44.70 -10.15
CA ILE A 204 15.99 44.80 -9.65
C ILE A 204 15.31 46.04 -10.21
N PRO A 205 13.97 46.04 -10.39
CA PRO A 205 13.26 47.24 -10.83
C PRO A 205 13.49 48.41 -9.86
N ALA A 206 13.87 49.58 -10.37
CA ALA A 206 14.15 50.77 -9.58
C ALA A 206 12.90 51.35 -8.89
N ASP A 207 11.72 51.07 -9.43
CA ASP A 207 10.42 51.46 -8.92
C ASP A 207 9.74 50.37 -8.06
N LEU A 208 10.46 49.31 -7.68
CA LEU A 208 9.91 48.20 -6.90
C LEU A 208 9.31 48.70 -5.58
N ASN A 209 7.99 48.64 -5.48
CA ASN A 209 7.21 49.04 -4.33
C ASN A 209 6.11 48.00 -4.06
N LEU A 210 6.53 46.85 -3.54
CA LEU A 210 5.65 45.72 -3.26
C LEU A 210 5.32 45.64 -1.77
N ARG A 211 4.02 45.51 -1.47
CA ARG A 211 3.51 44.90 -0.25
C ARG A 211 2.86 43.58 -0.66
N LYS A 212 3.39 42.45 -0.18
CA LYS A 212 2.81 41.13 -0.44
C LYS A 212 2.01 40.70 0.78
N ASP A 213 0.69 40.65 0.62
CA ASP A 213 -0.19 40.01 1.58
C ASP A 213 -0.18 38.50 1.32
N VAL A 214 0.23 37.71 2.31
CA VAL A 214 0.37 36.25 2.18
C VAL A 214 -0.95 35.59 2.54
N PHE A 215 -1.47 34.77 1.61
CA PHE A 215 -2.79 34.15 1.74
C PHE A 215 -2.89 33.13 2.88
N THR A 216 -1.87 32.28 3.05
CA THR A 216 -1.87 31.19 4.04
C THR A 216 -1.42 31.65 5.43
N ARG A 217 -2.21 31.33 6.45
CA ARG A 217 -1.89 31.56 7.87
C ARG A 217 -0.93 30.50 8.41
N TYR A 218 -1.30 29.24 8.20
CA TYR A 218 -0.47 28.07 8.47
C TYR A 218 -0.71 27.01 7.41
N HIS A 219 0.32 26.24 7.09
CA HIS A 219 0.23 25.11 6.18
C HIS A 219 1.17 23.99 6.65
N LYS A 220 0.83 23.43 7.82
CA LYS A 220 1.69 22.51 8.54
C LYS A 220 1.42 21.05 8.18
N ARG A 221 2.45 20.22 8.36
CA ARG A 221 2.36 18.76 8.32
C ARG A 221 2.39 18.16 9.73
N HIS A 222 2.15 16.86 9.86
CA HIS A 222 2.15 16.15 11.16
C HIS A 222 3.56 16.12 11.84
N HIS A 223 4.65 16.28 11.09
CA HIS A 223 6.02 16.23 11.63
C HIS A 223 6.39 17.42 12.54
N ARG A 224 7.37 17.20 13.43
CA ARG A 224 7.76 18.13 14.52
C ARG A 224 8.82 19.18 14.13
N HIS A 225 8.95 19.53 12.86
CA HIS A 225 9.97 20.49 12.42
C HIS A 225 9.39 21.45 11.39
N ALA A 226 9.94 22.66 11.42
CA ALA A 226 9.73 23.69 10.43
C ALA A 226 11.07 24.03 9.80
N LEU A 227 11.11 24.14 8.48
CA LEU A 227 12.33 24.30 7.69
C LEU A 227 12.30 25.58 6.86
N LEU A 228 13.46 26.06 6.42
CA LEU A 228 13.57 27.12 5.42
C LEU A 228 12.75 26.81 4.16
N TYR A 229 12.85 25.57 3.68
CA TYR A 229 12.02 25.07 2.57
C TYR A 229 10.53 25.28 2.82
N ASP A 230 10.07 25.06 4.07
CA ASP A 230 8.67 25.21 4.41
C ASP A 230 8.25 26.69 4.32
N VAL A 231 9.07 27.61 4.82
CA VAL A 231 8.81 29.06 4.73
C VAL A 231 8.82 29.53 3.27
N ALA A 232 9.83 29.15 2.49
CA ALA A 232 9.93 29.50 1.08
C ALA A 232 8.74 28.97 0.25
N SER A 233 8.25 27.79 0.60
CA SER A 233 7.15 27.09 -0.10
C SER A 233 5.77 27.32 0.53
N ASN A 234 5.56 28.40 1.30
CA ASN A 234 4.26 28.71 1.93
C ASN A 234 3.67 27.59 2.82
N PHE A 235 4.51 26.67 3.30
CA PHE A 235 4.20 25.56 4.22
C PHE A 235 4.34 25.98 5.68
N PHE A 236 3.82 27.15 6.01
CA PHE A 236 4.15 27.83 7.26
C PHE A 236 3.84 27.00 8.52
N PRO A 237 4.73 27.03 9.53
CA PRO A 237 4.51 26.38 10.80
C PRO A 237 3.48 27.13 11.66
N ARG A 238 3.08 26.52 12.78
CA ARG A 238 2.25 27.20 13.78
C ARG A 238 3.08 28.17 14.60
N VAL A 239 2.59 29.39 14.72
CA VAL A 239 3.18 30.46 15.53
C VAL A 239 2.28 30.79 16.70
N ASP A 240 0.98 30.98 16.45
CA ASP A 240 0.02 31.51 17.42
C ASP A 240 -1.38 30.87 17.30
N ASP A 241 -1.51 29.79 16.52
CA ASP A 241 -2.74 28.98 16.38
C ASP A 241 -2.64 27.68 17.21
N ALA A 242 -3.41 27.58 18.29
CA ALA A 242 -3.43 26.42 19.17
C ALA A 242 -4.34 25.30 18.64
N LEU A 243 -3.81 24.49 17.72
CA LEU A 243 -4.48 23.27 17.25
C LEU A 243 -4.30 22.13 18.25
N LEU A 244 -5.21 22.05 19.21
CA LEU A 244 -5.14 21.11 20.32
C LEU A 244 -5.50 19.70 19.88
N GLY A 245 -6.59 19.45 19.14
CA GLY A 245 -7.04 18.11 18.73
C GLY A 245 -7.43 17.21 19.92
N HIS A 246 -8.60 16.56 19.83
CA HIS A 246 -9.22 15.80 20.95
C HIS A 246 -9.20 16.57 22.28
N THR A 247 -9.57 17.85 22.24
CA THR A 247 -9.45 18.83 23.33
C THR A 247 -10.07 18.36 24.64
N TYR A 248 -11.19 17.62 24.60
CA TYR A 248 -11.92 17.21 25.80
C TYR A 248 -11.07 16.34 26.72
N GLY A 249 -10.32 15.39 26.18
CA GLY A 249 -9.44 14.52 26.99
C GLY A 249 -8.17 15.19 27.47
N LYS A 250 -7.88 16.40 27.00
CA LYS A 250 -6.79 17.24 27.53
C LYS A 250 -7.28 18.16 28.64
N ALA A 251 -8.50 18.69 28.49
CA ALA A 251 -9.18 19.48 29.51
C ALA A 251 -9.60 18.62 30.72
N VAL A 252 -10.09 17.40 30.46
CA VAL A 252 -10.55 16.44 31.47
C VAL A 252 -9.83 15.10 31.32
N PRO A 253 -8.53 14.99 31.67
CA PRO A 253 -7.79 13.75 31.46
C PRO A 253 -8.36 12.60 32.30
N PRO A 254 -8.67 11.42 31.70
CA PRO A 254 -9.18 10.27 32.46
C PRO A 254 -8.26 9.85 33.59
N LYS A 255 -6.95 9.94 33.38
CA LYS A 255 -5.94 9.61 34.40
C LYS A 255 -6.09 10.46 35.67
N THR A 256 -6.61 11.68 35.54
CA THR A 256 -6.77 12.62 36.67
C THR A 256 -8.15 12.50 37.32
N TYR A 257 -9.21 12.39 36.51
CA TYR A 257 -10.59 12.56 37.00
C TYR A 257 -11.39 11.28 37.16
N ARG A 258 -10.97 10.16 36.56
CA ARG A 258 -11.81 8.95 36.48
C ARG A 258 -12.17 8.34 37.84
N GLU A 259 -11.25 8.35 38.79
CA GLU A 259 -11.48 7.76 40.12
C GLU A 259 -12.20 8.73 41.06
N SER A 260 -11.87 10.02 40.98
CA SER A 260 -12.41 11.05 41.85
C SER A 260 -13.74 11.65 41.39
N ASN A 261 -14.01 11.63 40.07
CA ASN A 261 -15.16 12.27 39.43
C ASN A 261 -15.69 11.38 38.27
N PRO A 262 -16.13 10.13 38.53
CA PRO A 262 -16.63 9.23 37.49
C PRO A 262 -17.81 9.81 36.70
N GLU A 263 -18.59 10.71 37.28
CA GLU A 263 -19.71 11.42 36.66
C GLU A 263 -19.31 12.37 35.53
N TYR A 264 -18.02 12.69 35.38
CA TYR A 264 -17.52 13.47 34.24
C TYR A 264 -17.53 12.67 32.93
N PHE A 265 -17.56 11.35 33.01
CA PHE A 265 -17.46 10.46 31.87
C PHE A 265 -18.84 9.98 31.40
N ALA A 266 -18.96 9.66 30.11
CA ALA A 266 -20.23 9.25 29.52
C ALA A 266 -20.78 7.96 30.18
N LEU A 267 -22.08 7.93 30.45
CA LEU A 267 -22.81 6.72 30.85
C LEU A 267 -23.09 5.89 29.60
N LEU A 268 -22.61 4.65 29.54
CA LEU A 268 -22.79 3.72 28.43
C LEU A 268 -23.14 2.34 29.00
N GLY A 269 -24.26 1.77 28.60
CA GLY A 269 -24.69 0.44 29.08
C GLY A 269 -24.94 0.39 30.59
N GLY A 270 -25.34 1.51 31.21
CA GLY A 270 -25.55 1.61 32.65
C GLY A 270 -24.29 1.92 33.48
N GLU A 271 -23.10 1.95 32.88
CA GLU A 271 -21.84 2.23 33.57
C GLU A 271 -21.12 3.47 33.02
N ARG A 272 -20.34 4.15 33.88
CA ARG A 272 -19.50 5.27 33.45
C ARG A 272 -18.27 4.74 32.74
N THR A 273 -18.05 5.20 31.51
CA THR A 273 -16.98 4.65 30.68
C THR A 273 -15.59 4.98 31.23
N LYS A 274 -14.63 4.07 31.00
CA LYS A 274 -13.20 4.28 31.25
C LYS A 274 -12.49 4.90 30.03
N ASN A 275 -13.20 5.04 28.91
CA ASN A 275 -12.67 5.59 27.66
C ASN A 275 -12.80 7.13 27.64
N ASN A 276 -12.19 7.76 26.64
CA ASN A 276 -12.25 9.21 26.41
C ASN A 276 -13.63 9.65 25.90
N GLN A 277 -14.73 9.41 26.63
CA GLN A 277 -16.06 9.94 26.29
C GLN A 277 -16.65 10.63 27.52
N TYR A 278 -17.32 11.77 27.33
CA TYR A 278 -17.61 12.74 28.40
C TYR A 278 -19.11 13.02 28.54
N CYS A 279 -19.55 13.32 29.76
CA CYS A 279 -20.93 13.67 30.07
C CYS A 279 -21.12 15.20 30.01
N LEU A 280 -21.59 15.73 28.87
CA LEU A 280 -21.74 17.18 28.67
C LEU A 280 -22.89 17.82 29.47
N SER A 281 -23.83 17.03 30.00
CA SER A 281 -24.82 17.54 30.96
C SER A 281 -24.19 17.96 32.28
N ASN A 282 -22.98 17.47 32.60
CA ASN A 282 -22.25 17.92 33.79
C ASN A 282 -21.67 19.33 33.54
N PRO A 283 -22.10 20.37 34.28
CA PRO A 283 -21.64 21.74 34.07
C PRO A 283 -20.14 21.90 34.32
N ARG A 284 -19.54 21.13 35.25
CA ARG A 284 -18.10 21.24 35.52
C ARG A 284 -17.26 20.70 34.36
N VAL A 285 -17.72 19.69 33.64
CA VAL A 285 -17.05 19.21 32.41
C VAL A 285 -17.03 20.30 31.34
N ARG A 286 -18.18 20.96 31.10
CA ARG A 286 -18.28 22.09 30.16
C ARG A 286 -17.36 23.24 30.56
N GLU A 287 -17.32 23.58 31.85
CA GLU A 287 -16.46 24.64 32.36
C GLU A 287 -14.96 24.29 32.24
N LEU A 288 -14.55 23.06 32.58
CA LEU A 288 -13.15 22.63 32.44
C LEU A 288 -12.67 22.72 30.98
N ILE A 289 -13.55 22.37 30.03
CA ILE A 289 -13.26 22.51 28.60
C ILE A 289 -13.09 23.99 28.24
N TYR A 290 -13.98 24.86 28.71
CA TYR A 290 -13.87 26.31 28.50
C TYR A 290 -12.59 26.90 29.11
N GLU A 291 -12.34 26.68 30.41
CA GLU A 291 -11.15 27.15 31.15
C GLU A 291 -9.87 26.73 30.44
N PHE A 292 -9.79 25.47 30.02
CA PHE A 292 -8.64 24.94 29.29
C PHE A 292 -8.44 25.66 27.95
N THR A 293 -9.51 25.83 27.17
CA THR A 293 -9.46 26.53 25.87
C THR A 293 -9.09 28.01 26.03
N ALA A 294 -9.71 28.73 26.96
CA ALA A 294 -9.47 30.14 27.26
C ALA A 294 -8.01 30.39 27.70
N SER A 295 -7.42 29.46 28.44
CA SER A 295 -6.04 29.58 28.92
C SER A 295 -5.01 29.80 27.81
N PHE A 296 -5.18 29.17 26.63
CA PHE A 296 -4.27 29.37 25.48
C PHE A 296 -4.39 30.77 24.89
N LEU A 297 -5.61 31.32 24.85
CA LEU A 297 -5.85 32.67 24.35
C LEU A 297 -5.30 33.72 25.31
N ALA A 298 -5.50 33.52 26.62
CA ALA A 298 -4.90 34.33 27.67
C ALA A 298 -3.35 34.30 27.62
N ALA A 299 -2.77 33.16 27.24
CA ALA A 299 -1.33 33.01 27.06
C ALA A 299 -0.78 33.66 25.78
N GLY A 300 -1.64 34.22 24.92
CA GLY A 300 -1.25 35.02 23.75
C GLY A 300 -1.55 34.39 22.38
N CYS A 301 -2.10 33.18 22.31
CA CYS A 301 -2.55 32.60 21.04
C CYS A 301 -3.62 33.47 20.37
N GLN A 302 -3.66 33.51 19.04
CA GLN A 302 -4.68 34.23 18.27
C GLN A 302 -5.91 33.36 18.00
N SER A 303 -5.71 32.05 17.88
CA SER A 303 -6.81 31.10 17.78
C SER A 303 -6.56 29.84 18.61
N VAL A 304 -7.63 29.14 18.96
CA VAL A 304 -7.58 27.86 19.68
C VAL A 304 -8.63 26.90 19.14
N ASN A 305 -8.27 25.63 18.99
CA ASN A 305 -9.15 24.59 18.50
C ASN A 305 -9.85 23.82 19.62
N ILE A 306 -11.13 23.53 19.41
CA ILE A 306 -11.91 22.58 20.20
C ILE A 306 -12.38 21.42 19.31
N GLN A 307 -12.15 20.19 19.78
CA GLN A 307 -12.55 18.98 19.08
C GLN A 307 -12.91 17.88 20.09
N GLN A 308 -13.99 17.17 19.78
CA GLN A 308 -14.42 15.96 20.49
C GLN A 308 -13.44 14.78 20.27
N PRO A 309 -13.47 13.75 21.12
CA PRO A 309 -12.59 12.59 20.99
C PRO A 309 -13.01 11.64 19.86
N ASP A 310 -12.06 10.83 19.39
CA ASP A 310 -12.31 9.75 18.42
C ASP A 310 -13.28 8.70 18.96
N GLY A 311 -13.92 7.97 18.02
CA GLY A 311 -14.85 6.89 18.36
C GLY A 311 -16.01 7.37 19.23
N PHE A 312 -16.54 8.56 18.90
CA PHE A 312 -17.58 9.24 19.68
C PHE A 312 -18.73 8.29 20.03
N ARG A 313 -19.03 8.16 21.33
CA ARG A 313 -20.18 7.41 21.83
C ARG A 313 -21.06 8.34 22.67
N PRO A 314 -22.35 8.48 22.32
CA PRO A 314 -23.25 9.38 23.03
C PRO A 314 -23.49 8.93 24.47
N CYS A 315 -23.45 9.85 25.43
CA CYS A 315 -23.83 9.56 26.81
C CYS A 315 -25.32 9.19 26.88
N GLN A 316 -25.67 8.17 27.66
CA GLN A 316 -27.03 7.63 27.77
C GLN A 316 -27.75 8.08 29.05
N CYS A 317 -27.25 9.10 29.76
CA CYS A 317 -27.92 9.60 30.96
C CYS A 317 -29.10 10.52 30.61
N LYS A 318 -30.12 10.54 31.48
CA LYS A 318 -31.36 11.30 31.26
C LYS A 318 -31.11 12.80 31.11
N GLU A 319 -30.12 13.33 31.80
CA GLU A 319 -29.76 14.74 31.74
C GLU A 319 -29.12 15.12 30.40
N CYS A 320 -28.39 14.20 29.76
CA CYS A 320 -27.87 14.40 28.41
C CYS A 320 -28.97 14.30 27.36
N ASP A 321 -29.97 13.42 27.55
CA ASP A 321 -31.13 13.33 26.66
C ASP A 321 -31.96 14.63 26.66
N ALA A 322 -32.06 15.32 27.80
CA ALA A 322 -32.75 16.60 27.92
C ALA A 322 -31.88 17.83 27.57
N LEU A 323 -30.58 17.63 27.28
CA LEU A 323 -29.64 18.74 27.11
C LEU A 323 -29.95 19.56 25.84
N TYR A 324 -30.10 20.87 26.01
CA TYR A 324 -30.40 21.86 24.97
C TYR A 324 -31.70 21.62 24.18
N ASP A 325 -32.62 20.78 24.68
CA ASP A 325 -33.87 20.45 23.97
C ASP A 325 -33.67 19.90 22.54
N THR A 326 -32.61 19.13 22.34
CA THR A 326 -32.23 18.55 21.04
C THR A 326 -32.51 17.04 20.95
N GLY A 327 -33.24 16.48 21.91
CA GLY A 327 -33.60 15.06 21.95
C GLY A 327 -32.41 14.12 21.89
N LYS A 328 -32.32 13.25 20.88
CA LYS A 328 -31.16 12.34 20.68
C LYS A 328 -30.16 12.83 19.62
N ASP A 329 -30.35 14.02 19.05
CA ASP A 329 -29.42 14.58 18.06
C ASP A 329 -28.16 15.10 18.78
N TRP A 330 -27.08 14.31 18.74
CA TRP A 330 -25.82 14.66 19.38
C TRP A 330 -24.98 15.65 18.58
N GLY A 331 -25.22 15.78 17.27
CA GLY A 331 -24.61 16.82 16.45
C GLY A 331 -25.06 18.19 16.94
N GLU A 332 -26.38 18.38 17.11
CA GLU A 332 -26.96 19.64 17.61
C GLU A 332 -26.52 19.98 19.04
N LYS A 333 -26.35 18.99 19.92
CA LYS A 333 -25.82 19.23 21.28
C LYS A 333 -24.41 19.79 21.26
N LEU A 334 -23.55 19.18 20.46
CA LEU A 334 -22.17 19.61 20.32
C LEU A 334 -22.10 21.00 19.69
N TRP A 335 -22.92 21.26 18.67
CA TRP A 335 -23.00 22.58 18.04
C TRP A 335 -23.48 23.68 18.97
N THR A 336 -24.52 23.41 19.75
CA THR A 336 -25.00 24.36 20.75
C THR A 336 -23.93 24.64 21.79
N PHE A 337 -23.29 23.60 22.34
CA PHE A 337 -22.19 23.77 23.29
C PHE A 337 -20.99 24.54 22.71
N HIS A 338 -20.58 24.26 21.47
CA HIS A 338 -19.48 24.98 20.82
C HIS A 338 -19.84 26.44 20.55
N ARG A 339 -21.10 26.73 20.23
CA ARG A 339 -21.61 28.09 20.09
C ARG A 339 -21.59 28.85 21.43
N ASP A 340 -22.01 28.22 22.52
CA ASP A 340 -21.95 28.83 23.87
C ASP A 340 -20.52 29.24 24.23
N ILE A 341 -19.55 28.37 23.95
CA ILE A 341 -18.12 28.68 24.12
C ILE A 341 -17.71 29.86 23.24
N ALA A 342 -18.11 29.88 21.96
CA ALA A 342 -17.76 30.95 21.04
C ALA A 342 -18.30 32.32 21.48
N GLU A 343 -19.56 32.37 21.93
CA GLU A 343 -20.20 33.59 22.42
C GLU A 343 -19.52 34.13 23.68
N ARG A 344 -19.24 33.27 24.66
CA ARG A 344 -18.51 33.64 25.87
C ARG A 344 -17.08 34.10 25.56
N LEU A 345 -16.38 33.36 24.72
CA LEU A 345 -15.01 33.69 24.29
C LEU A 345 -14.94 35.04 23.56
N LYS A 346 -15.96 35.38 22.74
CA LYS A 346 -16.02 36.68 22.08
C LYS A 346 -16.07 37.84 23.08
N GLN A 347 -16.76 37.64 24.20
CA GLN A 347 -16.90 38.64 25.25
C GLN A 347 -15.63 38.74 26.11
N GLU A 348 -15.08 37.61 26.55
CA GLU A 348 -13.93 37.57 27.46
C GLU A 348 -12.58 37.78 26.76
N HIS A 349 -12.47 37.44 25.47
CA HIS A 349 -11.24 37.51 24.67
C HIS A 349 -11.49 38.19 23.31
N PRO A 350 -11.78 39.50 23.27
CA PRO A 350 -12.09 40.21 22.04
C PRO A 350 -10.94 40.13 21.02
N GLY A 351 -11.28 39.92 19.75
CA GLY A 351 -10.32 39.76 18.65
C GLY A 351 -9.71 38.35 18.50
N LYS A 352 -9.88 37.46 19.49
CA LYS A 352 -9.42 36.07 19.41
C LYS A 352 -10.42 35.18 18.68
N LYS A 353 -9.95 34.06 18.12
CA LYS A 353 -10.78 33.15 17.31
C LYS A 353 -10.89 31.75 17.92
N LEU A 354 -12.07 31.14 17.79
CA LEU A 354 -12.33 29.75 18.13
C LEU A 354 -12.40 28.92 16.86
N LEU A 355 -11.57 27.88 16.75
CA LEU A 355 -11.55 26.98 15.61
C LEU A 355 -12.32 25.70 15.93
N LEU A 356 -13.42 25.46 15.22
CA LEU A 356 -14.25 24.27 15.35
C LEU A 356 -13.88 23.27 14.25
N SER A 357 -13.77 21.99 14.59
CA SER A 357 -13.43 20.94 13.64
C SER A 357 -14.59 19.97 13.44
N PRO A 358 -15.48 20.21 12.46
CA PRO A 358 -16.49 19.24 12.05
C PRO A 358 -15.87 17.86 11.85
N TYR A 359 -16.35 16.89 12.61
CA TYR A 359 -15.81 15.53 12.64
C TYR A 359 -16.88 14.53 13.08
N THR A 360 -16.95 13.37 12.41
CA THR A 360 -17.86 12.25 12.74
C THR A 360 -19.33 12.68 12.94
N VAL A 361 -19.80 12.77 14.19
CA VAL A 361 -21.19 13.14 14.56
C VAL A 361 -21.53 14.61 14.24
N THR A 362 -20.51 15.44 13.99
CA THR A 362 -20.65 16.87 13.65
C THR A 362 -20.26 17.13 12.18
N ILE A 363 -20.41 16.16 11.28
CA ILE A 363 -20.04 16.36 9.87
C ILE A 363 -21.02 17.26 9.13
N GLU A 364 -22.30 17.23 9.53
CA GLU A 364 -23.34 18.10 8.97
C GLU A 364 -23.41 19.44 9.72
N PRO A 365 -23.70 20.55 9.01
CA PRO A 365 -23.95 21.83 9.64
C PRO A 365 -25.10 21.79 10.65
N PRO A 366 -25.13 22.72 11.63
CA PRO A 366 -26.23 22.84 12.58
C PRO A 366 -27.59 23.00 11.89
N LYS A 367 -28.63 22.45 12.51
CA LYS A 367 -30.05 22.59 12.08
C LYS A 367 -30.81 23.57 12.95
N THR A 368 -30.44 23.69 14.22
CA THR A 368 -31.14 24.49 15.25
C THR A 368 -30.80 25.97 15.22
N PHE A 369 -29.69 26.34 14.59
CA PHE A 369 -29.30 27.72 14.35
C PHE A 369 -28.58 27.83 13.02
N ASP A 370 -28.49 29.04 12.48
CA ASP A 370 -28.07 29.30 11.12
C ASP A 370 -26.82 30.21 11.05
N THR A 371 -26.29 30.67 12.18
CA THR A 371 -25.06 31.48 12.23
C THR A 371 -24.25 31.23 13.52
N PHE A 372 -22.93 31.15 13.38
CA PHE A 372 -21.98 31.25 14.49
C PHE A 372 -21.50 32.71 14.68
N PRO A 373 -21.04 33.09 15.88
CA PRO A 373 -20.36 34.37 16.08
C PRO A 373 -19.15 34.56 15.14
N ASP A 374 -18.84 35.81 14.78
CA ASP A 374 -17.76 36.18 13.84
C ASP A 374 -16.32 35.85 14.32
N ASN A 375 -16.18 35.33 15.55
CA ASN A 375 -14.92 34.80 16.06
C ASN A 375 -14.73 33.31 15.77
N VAL A 376 -15.67 32.64 15.08
CA VAL A 376 -15.58 31.21 14.76
C VAL A 376 -14.91 30.96 13.41
N ILE A 377 -13.94 30.04 13.39
CA ILE A 377 -13.35 29.48 12.17
C ILE A 377 -13.79 28.02 12.08
N ILE A 378 -14.39 27.63 10.96
CA ILE A 378 -14.67 26.22 10.69
C ILE A 378 -13.44 25.61 10.02
N SER A 379 -12.98 24.47 10.53
CA SER A 379 -11.85 23.72 10.00
C SER A 379 -12.23 22.28 9.71
N HIS A 380 -12.60 21.99 8.47
CA HIS A 380 -13.07 20.67 8.09
C HIS A 380 -12.02 19.59 8.26
N VAL A 381 -12.40 18.50 8.93
CA VAL A 381 -11.66 17.25 8.89
C VAL A 381 -12.16 16.42 7.72
N ASP A 382 -11.27 15.69 7.03
CA ASP A 382 -11.62 14.80 5.91
C ASP A 382 -12.17 15.49 4.66
N ALA A 383 -11.93 16.78 4.55
CA ALA A 383 -12.59 17.63 3.59
C ALA A 383 -12.37 17.18 2.13
N ASN A 384 -13.45 16.74 1.49
CA ASN A 384 -13.54 16.70 0.04
C ASN A 384 -14.16 18.00 -0.49
N PHE A 385 -14.08 18.21 -1.81
CA PHE A 385 -14.62 19.42 -2.44
C PHE A 385 -16.12 19.59 -2.16
N GLU A 386 -16.89 18.51 -2.12
CA GLU A 386 -18.35 18.55 -1.92
C GLU A 386 -18.72 18.99 -0.50
N GLU A 387 -18.16 18.35 0.53
CA GLU A 387 -18.42 18.68 1.93
C GLU A 387 -17.97 20.10 2.28
N THR A 388 -16.79 20.49 1.79
CA THR A 388 -16.31 21.86 1.98
C THR A 388 -17.25 22.85 1.31
N THR A 389 -17.70 22.56 0.09
CA THR A 389 -18.67 23.39 -0.62
C THR A 389 -19.99 23.50 0.14
N LYS A 390 -20.50 22.41 0.71
CA LYS A 390 -21.73 22.41 1.53
C LYS A 390 -21.61 23.37 2.71
N TRP A 391 -20.52 23.28 3.45
CA TRP A 391 -20.28 24.14 4.61
C TRP A 391 -20.01 25.59 4.25
N CYS A 392 -19.24 25.85 3.19
CA CYS A 392 -19.04 27.22 2.72
C CYS A 392 -20.35 27.86 2.23
N LYS A 393 -21.23 27.07 1.60
CA LYS A 393 -22.55 27.54 1.11
C LYS A 393 -23.62 27.64 2.20
N TRP A 394 -23.50 26.88 3.30
CA TRP A 394 -24.53 26.77 4.34
C TRP A 394 -25.02 28.13 4.82
N ARG A 395 -24.17 29.17 4.87
CA ARG A 395 -24.69 30.55 4.95
C ARG A 395 -23.74 31.70 4.63
N LYS A 396 -22.72 31.50 3.77
CA LYS A 396 -21.60 32.46 3.61
C LYS A 396 -20.96 32.78 4.96
N LEU A 397 -20.12 31.88 5.48
CA LEU A 397 -19.34 32.11 6.70
C LEU A 397 -18.81 33.55 6.76
N HIS A 398 -19.40 34.37 7.64
CA HIS A 398 -19.17 35.82 7.71
C HIS A 398 -17.74 36.20 8.12
N THR A 399 -16.90 35.23 8.43
CA THR A 399 -15.53 35.45 8.93
C THR A 399 -14.50 35.59 7.82
N GLY A 400 -14.82 35.19 6.58
CA GLY A 400 -13.89 35.27 5.44
C GLY A 400 -12.67 34.34 5.55
N GLU A 401 -12.62 33.45 6.55
CA GLU A 401 -11.50 32.53 6.79
C GLU A 401 -11.96 31.11 7.12
N TYR A 402 -11.33 30.13 6.47
CA TYR A 402 -11.62 28.72 6.62
C TYR A 402 -10.37 27.90 6.90
N GLY A 403 -10.51 26.83 7.68
CA GLY A 403 -9.49 25.84 7.93
C GLY A 403 -9.79 24.51 7.23
N ILE A 404 -8.77 23.70 6.98
CA ILE A 404 -8.96 22.38 6.39
C ILE A 404 -7.89 21.41 6.87
N TRP A 405 -8.28 20.17 7.10
CA TRP A 405 -7.40 19.03 7.34
C TRP A 405 -7.50 18.10 6.15
N ILE A 406 -6.41 18.01 5.38
CA ILE A 406 -6.37 17.25 4.14
C ILE A 406 -5.64 15.92 4.30
N HIS A 407 -6.23 14.89 3.70
CA HIS A 407 -5.72 13.52 3.67
C HIS A 407 -5.09 13.20 2.31
N ASN A 408 -4.20 14.11 1.87
CA ASN A 408 -3.55 13.98 0.57
C ASN A 408 -2.55 12.81 0.53
N TRP A 409 -1.94 12.44 1.66
CA TRP A 409 -0.87 11.43 1.70
C TRP A 409 -1.06 10.33 2.76
N ILE A 410 -2.31 9.96 3.05
CA ILE A 410 -2.60 8.88 4.01
C ILE A 410 -2.48 7.49 3.37
N ALA A 411 -1.91 6.56 4.13
CA ALA A 411 -1.26 5.33 3.71
C ALA A 411 -2.17 4.13 3.31
N ASN A 412 -3.45 4.33 3.06
CA ASN A 412 -4.35 3.18 3.27
C ASN A 412 -4.56 2.25 2.06
N GLN A 413 -4.33 2.66 0.81
CA GLN A 413 -4.48 1.77 -0.37
C GLN A 413 -3.22 1.62 -1.23
N THR A 414 -2.32 2.61 -1.24
CA THR A 414 -1.17 2.63 -2.16
C THR A 414 0.18 2.57 -1.44
N SER A 415 0.23 2.27 -0.15
CA SER A 415 1.40 2.46 0.71
C SER A 415 1.79 3.94 0.87
N ARG A 416 2.41 4.27 2.01
CA ARG A 416 2.94 5.61 2.35
C ARG A 416 4.27 5.94 1.64
N TYR A 417 4.80 5.01 0.85
CA TYR A 417 6.07 5.14 0.13
C TYR A 417 5.90 5.11 -1.39
N THR A 418 4.69 5.36 -1.89
CA THR A 418 4.43 5.53 -3.32
C THR A 418 3.75 6.89 -3.56
N PRO A 419 3.90 7.47 -4.77
CA PRO A 419 3.25 8.73 -5.13
C PRO A 419 1.72 8.66 -5.04
N GLN A 420 1.07 9.67 -4.47
CA GLN A 420 -0.39 9.67 -4.29
C GLN A 420 -1.09 10.88 -4.93
N ARG A 421 -0.36 11.95 -5.21
CA ARG A 421 -0.91 13.21 -5.71
C ARG A 421 -0.12 13.74 -6.90
N THR A 422 -0.82 14.49 -7.74
CA THR A 422 -0.28 15.10 -8.95
C THR A 422 -0.24 16.62 -8.85
N PRO A 423 0.62 17.30 -9.62
CA PRO A 423 0.59 18.74 -9.77
C PRO A 423 -0.78 19.30 -10.21
N LEU A 424 -1.49 18.60 -11.11
CA LEU A 424 -2.79 19.04 -11.61
C LEU A 424 -3.90 18.94 -10.54
N PHE A 425 -3.89 17.90 -9.72
CA PHE A 425 -4.77 17.82 -8.56
C PHE A 425 -4.52 18.99 -7.60
N ILE A 426 -3.24 19.27 -7.32
CA ILE A 426 -2.85 20.34 -6.42
C ILE A 426 -3.26 21.71 -6.96
N GLU A 427 -3.08 21.97 -8.26
CA GLU A 427 -3.55 23.21 -8.88
C GLU A 427 -5.06 23.40 -8.67
N LYS A 428 -5.86 22.36 -8.95
CA LYS A 428 -7.32 22.38 -8.70
C LYS A 428 -7.63 22.66 -7.22
N GLN A 429 -6.90 22.00 -6.32
CA GLN A 429 -7.11 22.12 -4.88
C GLN A 429 -6.74 23.51 -4.34
N VAL A 430 -5.63 24.11 -4.77
CA VAL A 430 -5.23 25.46 -4.32
C VAL A 430 -6.17 26.54 -4.88
N LYS A 431 -6.60 26.41 -6.14
CA LYS A 431 -7.61 27.33 -6.72
C LYS A 431 -8.94 27.25 -5.96
N PHE A 432 -9.36 26.04 -5.59
CA PHE A 432 -10.50 25.84 -4.70
C PHE A 432 -10.29 26.49 -3.32
N PHE A 433 -9.10 26.34 -2.72
CA PHE A 433 -8.80 27.00 -1.45
C PHE A 433 -8.90 28.52 -1.55
N GLN A 434 -8.44 29.12 -2.65
CA GLN A 434 -8.59 30.55 -2.89
C GLN A 434 -10.06 30.96 -3.02
N GLU A 435 -10.86 30.23 -3.82
CA GLU A 435 -12.29 30.49 -4.03
C GLU A 435 -13.09 30.53 -2.71
N TYR A 436 -12.76 29.62 -1.78
CA TYR A 436 -13.50 29.44 -0.53
C TYR A 436 -12.82 30.05 0.71
N GLY A 437 -11.71 30.80 0.55
CA GLY A 437 -11.04 31.48 1.65
C GLY A 437 -10.34 30.54 2.65
N VAL A 438 -9.83 29.39 2.19
CA VAL A 438 -9.14 28.41 3.02
C VAL A 438 -7.71 28.86 3.31
N ARG A 439 -7.48 29.43 4.50
CA ARG A 439 -6.20 30.00 4.91
C ARG A 439 -5.40 29.15 5.89
N GLY A 440 -6.05 28.20 6.57
CA GLY A 440 -5.42 27.29 7.53
C GLY A 440 -5.41 25.85 7.01
N ILE A 441 -4.24 25.29 6.71
CA ILE A 441 -4.12 23.94 6.11
C ILE A 441 -3.34 23.03 7.05
N PHE A 442 -3.96 21.93 7.48
CA PHE A 442 -3.31 20.83 8.14
C PHE A 442 -3.16 19.67 7.14
N ARG A 443 -1.92 19.32 6.83
CA ARG A 443 -1.59 18.15 6.01
C ARG A 443 -1.38 16.94 6.89
N ASP A 444 -2.22 15.93 6.68
CA ASP A 444 -2.00 14.62 7.24
C ASP A 444 -1.39 13.66 6.22
N GLY A 445 -0.86 12.57 6.74
CA GLY A 445 -0.06 11.63 5.99
C GLY A 445 1.44 11.94 6.09
N LEU A 446 2.24 10.93 5.77
CA LEU A 446 3.69 11.08 5.74
C LEU A 446 4.10 11.71 4.42
N GLY A 447 3.72 11.15 3.27
CA GLY A 447 3.91 11.77 1.94
C GLY A 447 5.35 12.12 1.55
N GLU A 448 6.36 11.69 2.31
CA GLU A 448 7.76 12.15 2.19
C GLU A 448 8.56 11.44 1.07
N VAL A 449 7.94 11.14 -0.07
CA VAL A 449 8.61 10.62 -1.29
C VAL A 449 8.98 11.77 -2.24
N TYR A 450 9.85 12.66 -1.75
CA TYR A 450 10.20 13.89 -2.46
C TYR A 450 10.91 13.65 -3.80
N GLY A 451 11.56 12.52 -4.01
CA GLY A 451 12.12 12.14 -5.31
C GLY A 451 11.04 11.89 -6.36
N LEU A 452 9.92 11.24 -6.01
CA LEU A 452 8.85 10.91 -6.94
C LEU A 452 7.69 11.95 -6.95
N GLU A 453 7.50 12.69 -5.86
CA GLU A 453 6.45 13.71 -5.69
C GLU A 453 6.99 15.14 -5.49
N GLY A 454 8.30 15.36 -5.68
CA GLY A 454 8.93 16.70 -5.57
C GLY A 454 8.19 17.80 -6.34
N PRO A 455 7.86 17.61 -7.64
CA PRO A 455 7.05 18.57 -8.38
C PRO A 455 5.69 18.85 -7.75
N THR A 456 5.01 17.83 -7.21
CA THR A 456 3.72 17.98 -6.53
C THR A 456 3.83 18.90 -5.31
N TYR A 457 4.84 18.72 -4.47
CA TYR A 457 5.09 19.59 -3.31
C TYR A 457 5.49 21.01 -3.72
N TYR A 458 6.39 21.12 -4.71
CA TYR A 458 6.83 22.41 -5.21
C TYR A 458 5.66 23.24 -5.76
N VAL A 459 4.83 22.61 -6.60
CA VAL A 459 3.60 23.21 -7.13
C VAL A 459 2.67 23.60 -5.98
N PHE A 460 2.49 22.74 -4.98
CA PHE A 460 1.58 23.05 -3.86
C PHE A 460 2.02 24.30 -3.11
N GLY A 461 3.30 24.44 -2.82
CA GLY A 461 3.80 25.62 -2.14
C GLY A 461 3.75 26.88 -3.00
N ARG A 462 4.23 26.78 -4.25
CA ARG A 462 4.36 27.91 -5.17
C ARG A 462 3.03 28.43 -5.70
N MET A 463 2.03 27.57 -5.86
CA MET A 463 0.68 27.99 -6.25
C MET A 463 0.11 29.06 -5.31
N PHE A 464 0.47 29.08 -4.01
CA PHE A 464 0.03 30.13 -3.08
C PHE A 464 0.65 31.51 -3.33
N ASP A 465 1.73 31.61 -4.10
CA ASP A 465 2.32 32.91 -4.45
C ASP A 465 1.37 33.70 -5.36
N ASP A 466 0.71 33.05 -6.32
CA ASP A 466 -0.29 33.66 -7.19
C ASP A 466 -1.24 32.60 -7.76
N PRO A 467 -2.23 32.14 -6.97
CA PRO A 467 -3.09 31.02 -7.35
C PRO A 467 -3.95 31.28 -8.59
N ALA A 468 -4.18 32.55 -8.92
CA ALA A 468 -5.02 32.96 -10.04
C ALA A 468 -4.29 32.76 -11.39
N ASN A 469 -2.98 33.03 -11.43
CA ASN A 469 -2.23 33.05 -12.69
C ASN A 469 -1.24 31.88 -12.84
N LEU A 470 -0.74 31.31 -11.74
CA LEU A 470 0.18 30.17 -11.82
C LEU A 470 -0.54 28.89 -12.24
N THR A 471 0.15 28.09 -13.04
CA THR A 471 -0.29 26.76 -13.45
C THR A 471 0.68 25.67 -12.98
N ALA A 472 0.16 24.46 -12.77
CA ALA A 472 0.99 23.31 -12.47
C ALA A 472 2.03 23.07 -13.58
N ARG A 473 1.67 23.32 -14.84
CA ARG A 473 2.58 23.15 -15.98
C ARG A 473 3.83 24.02 -15.85
N GLU A 474 3.65 25.32 -15.63
CA GLU A 474 4.77 26.26 -15.51
C GLU A 474 5.68 25.90 -14.34
N LEU A 475 5.07 25.57 -13.19
CA LEU A 475 5.80 25.24 -11.98
C LEU A 475 6.53 23.89 -12.07
N VAL A 476 5.99 22.90 -12.78
CA VAL A 476 6.68 21.62 -13.06
C VAL A 476 7.87 21.85 -13.99
N PHE A 477 7.75 22.73 -14.98
CA PHE A 477 8.86 23.08 -15.87
C PHE A 477 9.98 23.76 -15.08
N GLU A 478 9.63 24.80 -14.31
CA GLU A 478 10.56 25.53 -13.45
C GLU A 478 11.25 24.57 -12.46
N PHE A 479 10.50 23.69 -11.79
CA PHE A 479 11.07 22.69 -10.89
C PHE A 479 12.05 21.76 -11.62
N CYS A 480 11.69 21.20 -12.77
CA CYS A 480 12.54 20.24 -13.47
C CYS A 480 13.83 20.89 -13.99
N ASP A 481 13.74 22.10 -14.53
CA ASP A 481 14.89 22.82 -15.06
C ASP A 481 15.83 23.26 -13.94
N SER A 482 15.29 23.79 -12.84
CA SER A 482 16.11 24.21 -11.69
C SER A 482 16.63 23.03 -10.87
N ALA A 483 15.90 21.91 -10.77
CA ALA A 483 16.33 20.76 -9.98
C ALA A 483 17.38 19.90 -10.69
N PHE A 484 17.29 19.77 -12.01
CA PHE A 484 18.09 18.79 -12.76
C PHE A 484 18.94 19.43 -13.88
N GLY A 485 18.76 20.71 -14.16
CA GLY A 485 19.31 21.40 -15.34
C GLY A 485 18.42 21.20 -16.57
N PRO A 486 18.60 21.99 -17.65
CA PRO A 486 17.68 22.01 -18.79
C PRO A 486 17.57 20.65 -19.52
N ASP A 487 18.69 19.98 -19.76
CA ASP A 487 18.75 18.75 -20.55
C ASP A 487 18.23 17.52 -19.80
N ALA A 488 18.67 17.33 -18.55
CA ALA A 488 18.14 16.28 -17.69
C ALA A 488 16.70 16.61 -17.25
N GLY A 489 16.38 17.88 -17.02
CA GLY A 489 15.05 18.39 -16.74
C GLY A 489 14.04 18.05 -17.83
N ALA A 490 14.43 18.11 -19.10
CA ALA A 490 13.59 17.66 -20.21
C ALA A 490 13.25 16.15 -20.15
N SER A 491 14.20 15.32 -19.73
CA SER A 491 13.96 13.89 -19.49
C SER A 491 13.09 13.66 -18.25
N MET A 492 13.33 14.42 -17.17
CA MET A 492 12.53 14.34 -15.95
C MET A 492 11.09 14.82 -16.13
N ARG A 493 10.81 15.81 -17.00
CA ARG A 493 9.43 16.16 -17.37
C ARG A 493 8.68 14.98 -17.98
N ARG A 494 9.33 14.21 -18.88
CA ARG A 494 8.72 13.00 -19.46
C ARG A 494 8.53 11.90 -18.41
N PHE A 495 9.48 11.75 -17.49
CA PHE A 495 9.37 10.84 -16.35
C PHE A 495 8.15 11.17 -15.49
N TYR A 496 8.03 12.42 -15.03
CA TYR A 496 6.93 12.85 -14.18
C TYR A 496 5.58 12.86 -14.90
N ASP A 497 5.54 13.26 -16.17
CA ASP A 497 4.30 13.20 -16.97
C ASP A 497 3.78 11.76 -17.07
N ALA A 498 4.65 10.79 -17.38
CA ALA A 498 4.27 9.38 -17.42
C ALA A 498 3.82 8.84 -16.04
N LEU A 499 4.54 9.18 -14.97
CA LEU A 499 4.19 8.78 -13.60
C LEU A 499 2.85 9.38 -13.15
N TYR A 500 2.65 10.68 -13.37
CA TYR A 500 1.46 11.38 -12.92
C TYR A 500 0.24 11.06 -13.78
N HIS A 501 0.42 10.76 -15.06
CA HIS A 501 -0.67 10.29 -15.92
C HIS A 501 -1.35 9.03 -15.35
N SER A 502 -0.58 8.07 -14.81
CA SER A 502 -1.16 6.82 -14.29
C SER A 502 -1.97 7.03 -13.01
N ILE A 503 -1.59 8.00 -12.18
CA ILE A 503 -2.25 8.26 -10.90
C ILE A 503 -3.31 9.38 -10.98
N GLU A 504 -3.31 10.26 -11.98
CA GLU A 504 -4.26 11.40 -12.09
C GLU A 504 -5.73 10.95 -12.02
N LEU A 505 -6.07 9.84 -12.69
CA LEU A 505 -7.43 9.28 -12.68
C LEU A 505 -7.92 8.94 -11.28
N TYR A 506 -7.01 8.58 -10.37
CA TYR A 506 -7.30 8.19 -9.00
C TYR A 506 -6.88 9.23 -7.96
N ALA A 507 -6.10 10.25 -8.31
CA ALA A 507 -5.57 11.24 -7.37
C ALA A 507 -6.66 11.94 -6.55
N LEU A 508 -7.83 12.18 -7.14
CA LEU A 508 -9.02 12.72 -6.45
C LEU A 508 -9.67 11.74 -5.46
N TYR A 509 -9.45 10.45 -5.65
CA TYR A 509 -10.13 9.35 -4.97
C TYR A 509 -9.25 8.63 -3.93
N LEU A 510 -7.92 8.86 -3.96
CA LEU A 510 -6.93 8.26 -3.06
C LEU A 510 -6.84 8.97 -1.69
N ASN A 511 -7.94 9.11 -0.96
CA ASN A 511 -7.96 9.66 0.41
C ASN A 511 -8.86 8.85 1.34
N THR A 512 -8.62 8.85 2.65
CA THR A 512 -9.19 7.88 3.58
C THR A 512 -10.70 7.88 3.80
N HIS A 513 -11.42 8.84 3.22
CA HIS A 513 -12.86 8.99 3.39
C HIS A 513 -13.56 9.50 2.12
N GLY A 514 -12.89 9.49 0.96
CA GLY A 514 -13.50 9.90 -0.30
C GLY A 514 -14.38 8.82 -0.94
N VAL A 515 -15.07 9.17 -2.02
CA VAL A 515 -15.91 8.21 -2.77
C VAL A 515 -15.10 7.05 -3.37
N GLY A 516 -13.78 7.20 -3.55
CA GLY A 516 -12.89 6.09 -3.94
C GLY A 516 -12.71 5.02 -2.85
N TRP A 517 -13.04 5.34 -1.61
CA TRP A 517 -12.94 4.43 -0.48
C TRP A 517 -14.19 3.60 -0.28
N THR A 518 -15.34 4.07 -0.74
CA THR A 518 -16.62 3.39 -0.54
C THR A 518 -17.38 3.25 -1.84
N TYR A 519 -17.80 2.04 -2.19
CA TYR A 519 -18.76 1.84 -3.27
C TYR A 519 -20.11 1.46 -2.68
N LYS A 520 -21.18 1.93 -3.32
CA LYS A 520 -22.51 1.40 -3.06
C LYS A 520 -22.75 0.27 -4.04
N ASP A 521 -23.07 -0.92 -3.54
CA ASP A 521 -23.52 -1.98 -4.43
C ASP A 521 -24.91 -1.68 -5.00
N ILE A 522 -25.44 -2.57 -5.85
CA ILE A 522 -26.72 -2.38 -6.54
C ILE A 522 -27.93 -2.25 -5.59
N TYR A 523 -27.77 -2.56 -4.31
CA TYR A 523 -28.80 -2.41 -3.28
C TYR A 523 -28.55 -1.17 -2.40
N GLY A 524 -27.69 -0.25 -2.84
CA GLY A 524 -27.33 0.98 -2.14
C GLY A 524 -26.41 0.78 -0.94
N ARG A 525 -25.77 -0.39 -0.79
CA ARG A 525 -25.01 -0.74 0.41
C ARG A 525 -23.56 -0.27 0.30
N GLY A 526 -23.13 0.58 1.23
CA GLY A 526 -21.75 1.06 1.31
C GLY A 526 -20.78 -0.05 1.73
N HIS A 527 -19.76 -0.28 0.92
CA HIS A 527 -18.66 -1.21 1.17
C HIS A 527 -17.34 -0.51 0.91
N LYS A 528 -16.26 -0.93 1.59
CA LYS A 528 -14.92 -0.52 1.15
C LYS A 528 -14.66 -0.99 -0.28
N ALA A 529 -14.38 -0.04 -1.17
CA ALA A 529 -14.21 -0.29 -2.61
C ALA A 529 -12.98 -1.13 -2.94
N VAL A 530 -11.89 -0.91 -2.20
CA VAL A 530 -10.64 -1.65 -2.37
C VAL A 530 -10.30 -2.32 -1.05
N ARG A 531 -10.30 -3.66 -1.05
CA ARG A 531 -9.96 -4.49 0.12
C ARG A 531 -8.54 -5.06 0.03
N ASP A 532 -8.04 -5.23 -1.19
CA ASP A 532 -6.70 -5.73 -1.49
C ASP A 532 -5.84 -4.59 -2.07
N PRO A 533 -4.75 -4.17 -1.39
CA PRO A 533 -3.90 -3.09 -1.86
C PRO A 533 -3.12 -3.43 -3.13
N PHE A 534 -2.89 -4.72 -3.43
CA PHE A 534 -2.17 -5.14 -4.64
C PHE A 534 -2.94 -4.77 -5.90
N ARG A 535 -4.27 -4.93 -5.91
CA ARG A 535 -5.12 -4.51 -7.05
C ARG A 535 -4.94 -3.04 -7.42
N MET A 536 -4.95 -2.15 -6.42
CA MET A 536 -4.79 -0.72 -6.66
C MET A 536 -3.37 -0.40 -7.15
N LEU A 537 -2.35 -0.94 -6.51
CA LEU A 537 -0.96 -0.71 -6.91
C LEU A 537 -0.66 -1.25 -8.32
N SER A 538 -1.16 -2.43 -8.66
CA SER A 538 -1.01 -3.01 -10.00
C SER A 538 -1.67 -2.18 -11.08
N PHE A 539 -2.83 -1.58 -10.78
CA PHE A 539 -3.52 -0.67 -11.68
C PHE A 539 -2.72 0.63 -11.88
N LEU A 540 -2.24 1.25 -10.81
CA LEU A 540 -1.52 2.52 -10.87
C LEU A 540 -0.12 2.39 -11.46
N TYR A 541 0.55 1.25 -11.28
CA TYR A 541 1.94 1.05 -11.67
C TYR A 541 2.16 -0.22 -12.52
N PRO A 542 1.60 -0.27 -13.74
CA PRO A 542 1.74 -1.44 -14.61
C PRO A 542 3.19 -1.65 -15.07
N PRO A 543 3.60 -2.88 -15.45
CA PRO A 543 4.99 -3.18 -15.83
C PRO A 543 5.55 -2.30 -16.96
N ARG A 544 4.70 -1.95 -17.94
CA ARG A 544 5.08 -1.06 -19.05
C ARG A 544 5.45 0.33 -18.57
N LEU A 545 4.70 0.89 -17.61
CA LEU A 545 5.01 2.19 -17.02
C LEU A 545 6.36 2.14 -16.31
N ILE A 546 6.60 1.13 -15.46
CA ILE A 546 7.87 0.98 -14.74
C ILE A 546 9.06 0.95 -15.71
N LYS A 547 8.96 0.21 -16.82
CA LYS A 547 10.00 0.18 -17.87
C LYS A 547 10.21 1.56 -18.55
N THR A 548 9.13 2.28 -18.82
CA THR A 548 9.19 3.63 -19.39
C THR A 548 9.84 4.63 -18.43
N LEU A 549 9.49 4.59 -17.15
CA LEU A 549 10.09 5.44 -16.10
C LEU A 549 11.58 5.18 -15.96
N GLU A 550 12.02 3.91 -15.93
CA GLU A 550 13.44 3.55 -15.93
C GLU A 550 14.18 4.16 -17.12
N THR A 551 13.59 4.09 -18.32
CA THR A 551 14.20 4.63 -19.53
C THR A 551 14.41 6.15 -19.44
N TYR A 552 13.41 6.89 -18.97
CA TYR A 552 13.54 8.35 -18.83
C TYR A 552 14.50 8.75 -17.71
N LEU A 553 14.54 7.99 -16.60
CA LEU A 553 15.45 8.27 -15.50
C LEU A 553 16.91 8.06 -15.92
N VAL A 554 17.23 6.96 -16.61
CA VAL A 554 18.58 6.73 -17.16
C VAL A 554 18.99 7.83 -18.13
N GLN A 555 18.07 8.31 -18.97
CA GLN A 555 18.32 9.45 -19.86
C GLN A 555 18.55 10.77 -19.11
N ALA A 556 17.95 10.96 -17.94
CA ALA A 556 18.19 12.14 -17.12
C ALA A 556 19.56 12.05 -16.44
N GLU A 557 19.88 10.88 -15.87
CA GLU A 557 21.17 10.59 -15.22
C GLU A 557 22.36 10.80 -16.15
N SER A 558 22.25 10.37 -17.42
CA SER A 558 23.33 10.56 -18.41
C SER A 558 23.53 12.02 -18.85
N LYS A 559 22.54 12.89 -18.64
CA LYS A 559 22.55 14.32 -19.03
C LYS A 559 22.82 15.26 -17.86
N ALA A 560 22.94 14.75 -16.64
CA ALA A 560 23.05 15.57 -15.45
C ALA A 560 24.44 16.21 -15.30
N VAL A 561 24.47 17.54 -15.26
CA VAL A 561 25.69 18.34 -15.09
C VAL A 561 25.73 18.91 -13.67
N GLY A 562 26.84 18.72 -12.95
CA GLY A 562 27.02 19.26 -11.59
C GLY A 562 26.60 18.32 -10.45
N GLY A 563 27.19 18.55 -9.27
CA GLY A 563 27.02 17.69 -8.09
C GLY A 563 25.59 17.69 -7.54
N LYS A 564 24.95 18.86 -7.43
CA LYS A 564 23.59 19.00 -6.88
C LYS A 564 22.53 18.31 -7.75
N HIS A 565 22.62 18.46 -9.08
CA HIS A 565 21.70 17.78 -10.01
C HIS A 565 21.80 16.25 -9.89
N ARG A 566 23.02 15.70 -9.81
CA ARG A 566 23.24 14.26 -9.61
C ARG A 566 22.71 13.78 -8.24
N ALA A 567 22.95 14.54 -7.17
CA ALA A 567 22.44 14.21 -5.83
C ALA A 567 20.90 14.17 -5.78
N ARG A 568 20.21 15.06 -6.50
CA ARG A 568 18.75 15.04 -6.63
C ARG A 568 18.27 13.83 -7.44
N LEU A 569 18.92 13.51 -8.56
CA LEU A 569 18.58 12.30 -9.34
C LEU A 569 18.82 11.01 -8.53
N GLN A 570 19.85 10.96 -7.68
CA GLN A 570 20.07 9.83 -6.78
C GLN A 570 18.92 9.63 -5.78
N LEU A 571 18.26 10.70 -5.33
CA LEU A 571 17.05 10.60 -4.52
C LEU A 571 15.90 9.99 -5.31
N VAL A 572 15.65 10.51 -6.53
CA VAL A 572 14.64 9.94 -7.45
C VAL A 572 14.90 8.46 -7.70
N ARG A 573 16.15 8.09 -8.01
CA ARG A 573 16.61 6.72 -8.23
C ARG A 573 16.34 5.83 -7.04
N ARG A 574 16.71 6.25 -5.83
CA ARG A 574 16.52 5.45 -4.62
C ARG A 574 15.04 5.16 -4.34
N GLU A 575 14.18 6.18 -4.45
CA GLU A 575 12.73 6.01 -4.27
C GLU A 575 12.12 5.18 -5.40
N PHE A 576 12.54 5.40 -6.65
CA PHE A 576 12.08 4.63 -7.81
C PHE A 576 12.49 3.16 -7.75
N ASP A 577 13.72 2.85 -7.30
CA ASP A 577 14.17 1.47 -7.14
C ASP A 577 13.36 0.74 -6.06
N PHE A 578 12.98 1.43 -4.97
CA PHE A 578 12.05 0.88 -3.98
C PHE A 578 10.68 0.60 -4.61
N LEU A 579 10.09 1.56 -5.32
CA LEU A 579 8.80 1.38 -6.02
C LEU A 579 8.87 0.22 -7.02
N LYS A 580 9.93 0.15 -7.83
CA LYS A 580 10.18 -0.91 -8.81
C LYS A 580 10.29 -2.28 -8.15
N ALA A 581 11.01 -2.40 -7.04
CA ALA A 581 11.13 -3.65 -6.28
C ALA A 581 9.79 -4.08 -5.65
N LEU A 582 9.05 -3.13 -5.06
CA LEU A 582 7.71 -3.36 -4.54
C LEU A 582 6.76 -3.86 -5.64
N MET A 583 6.70 -3.17 -6.77
CA MET A 583 5.84 -3.56 -7.88
C MET A 583 6.25 -4.88 -8.51
N ARG A 584 7.55 -5.21 -8.55
CA ARG A 584 8.02 -6.52 -9.04
C ARG A 584 7.46 -7.66 -8.21
N VAL A 585 7.43 -7.53 -6.87
CA VAL A 585 6.79 -8.55 -6.01
C VAL A 585 5.32 -8.69 -6.34
N ILE A 586 4.58 -7.57 -6.41
CA ILE A 586 3.14 -7.56 -6.65
C ILE A 586 2.79 -8.20 -8.01
N HIS A 587 3.48 -7.80 -9.09
CA HIS A 587 3.23 -8.33 -10.43
C HIS A 587 3.55 -9.82 -10.54
N LEU A 588 4.63 -10.28 -9.90
CA LEU A 588 4.98 -11.70 -9.86
C LEU A 588 4.00 -12.49 -8.99
N TYR A 589 3.48 -11.89 -7.92
CA TYR A 589 2.47 -12.51 -7.08
C TYR A 589 1.18 -12.73 -7.88
N HIS A 590 0.70 -11.74 -8.64
CA HIS A 590 -0.46 -11.94 -9.52
C HIS A 590 -0.23 -13.01 -10.61
N ALA A 591 1.00 -13.09 -11.14
CA ALA A 591 1.36 -14.17 -12.06
C ALA A 591 1.31 -15.55 -11.36
N TYR A 592 1.77 -15.64 -10.12
CA TYR A 592 1.67 -16.83 -9.29
C TYR A 592 0.22 -17.19 -8.91
N GLU A 593 -0.64 -16.20 -8.62
CA GLU A 593 -2.07 -16.44 -8.37
C GLU A 593 -2.77 -17.02 -9.59
N THR A 594 -2.35 -16.59 -10.79
CA THR A 594 -2.90 -17.10 -12.05
C THR A 594 -2.41 -18.52 -12.35
N GLU A 595 -1.17 -18.84 -11.98
CA GLU A 595 -0.54 -20.13 -12.25
C GLU A 595 0.35 -20.55 -11.06
N PRO A 596 -0.20 -21.19 -10.02
CA PRO A 596 0.54 -21.48 -8.79
C PRO A 596 1.42 -22.73 -8.96
N THR A 597 2.62 -22.53 -9.49
CA THR A 597 3.66 -23.56 -9.66
C THR A 597 4.88 -23.27 -8.77
N LEU A 598 5.75 -24.26 -8.57
CA LEU A 598 6.98 -24.06 -7.80
C LEU A 598 7.85 -22.98 -8.45
N ALA A 599 7.87 -22.95 -9.79
CA ALA A 599 8.62 -21.96 -10.55
C ALA A 599 8.07 -20.54 -10.38
N THR A 600 6.75 -20.35 -10.49
CA THR A 600 6.15 -19.02 -10.30
C THR A 600 6.24 -18.55 -8.86
N ARG A 601 6.08 -19.47 -7.88
CA ARG A 601 6.34 -19.18 -6.46
C ARG A 601 7.78 -18.72 -6.23
N GLU A 602 8.76 -19.47 -6.73
CA GLU A 602 10.18 -19.15 -6.54
C GLU A 602 10.53 -17.77 -7.07
N ARG A 603 9.92 -17.35 -8.19
CA ARG A 603 10.07 -15.99 -8.71
C ARG A 603 9.54 -14.92 -7.76
N VAL A 604 8.40 -15.16 -7.11
CA VAL A 604 7.84 -14.26 -6.08
C VAL A 604 8.76 -14.19 -4.87
N LEU A 605 9.21 -15.33 -4.36
CA LEU A 605 10.09 -15.42 -3.18
C LEU A 605 11.43 -14.73 -3.42
N ASN A 606 12.05 -14.95 -4.58
CA ASN A 606 13.27 -14.25 -4.98
C ASN A 606 13.04 -12.73 -5.08
N ALA A 607 11.90 -12.29 -5.62
CA ALA A 607 11.59 -10.87 -5.66
C ALA A 607 11.36 -10.26 -4.27
N ILE A 608 10.79 -11.00 -3.32
CA ILE A 608 10.64 -10.59 -1.93
C ILE A 608 12.02 -10.45 -1.28
N ASP A 609 12.90 -11.45 -1.44
CA ASP A 609 14.27 -11.42 -0.93
C ASP A 609 15.06 -10.24 -1.51
N ASP A 610 14.98 -10.02 -2.82
CA ASP A 610 15.62 -8.89 -3.50
C ASP A 610 15.11 -7.53 -2.97
N ARG A 611 13.79 -7.39 -2.76
CA ARG A 611 13.18 -6.18 -2.17
C ARG A 611 13.66 -5.96 -0.74
N ASN A 612 13.73 -7.02 0.06
CA ASN A 612 14.16 -6.96 1.45
C ASN A 612 15.64 -6.58 1.54
N ALA A 613 16.50 -7.20 0.73
CA ALA A 613 17.91 -6.86 0.63
C ALA A 613 18.14 -5.42 0.18
N LEU A 614 17.38 -4.95 -0.83
CA LEU A 614 17.40 -3.54 -1.24
C LEU A 614 17.01 -2.62 -0.08
N THR A 615 15.92 -2.93 0.63
CA THR A 615 15.45 -2.13 1.77
C THR A 615 16.50 -2.07 2.87
N GLU A 616 17.08 -3.21 3.25
CA GLU A 616 18.14 -3.31 4.26
C GLU A 616 19.39 -2.52 3.87
N SER A 617 19.75 -2.52 2.58
CA SER A 617 20.89 -1.75 2.06
C SER A 617 20.76 -0.24 2.30
N MET A 618 19.53 0.26 2.46
CA MET A 618 19.25 1.68 2.74
C MET A 618 19.48 2.03 4.22
N PHE A 619 19.78 1.08 5.09
CA PHE A 619 20.01 1.31 6.52
C PHE A 619 21.40 0.84 6.97
N SER A 620 21.89 1.45 8.04
CA SER A 620 23.06 0.99 8.79
C SER A 620 22.62 0.49 10.17
N TYR A 621 23.25 -0.61 10.61
CA TYR A 621 23.00 -1.17 11.92
C TYR A 621 23.78 -0.40 12.99
N VAL A 622 23.09 0.07 14.02
CA VAL A 622 23.74 0.64 15.20
C VAL A 622 23.56 -0.33 16.36
N ALA A 623 24.62 -1.05 16.70
CA ALA A 623 24.66 -1.84 17.93
C ALA A 623 24.65 -0.87 19.13
N LYS A 624 23.48 -0.65 19.75
CA LYS A 624 23.43 -0.07 21.10
C LYS A 624 23.11 -1.17 22.13
N ARG A 625 24.03 -1.33 23.08
CA ARG A 625 23.84 -2.00 24.36
C ARG A 625 22.64 -1.38 25.07
N ASP A 626 21.50 -2.07 25.08
CA ASP A 626 20.55 -1.93 26.18
C ASP A 626 19.71 -3.21 26.32
N LYS A 627 19.93 -3.97 27.41
CA LYS A 627 19.38 -5.31 27.63
C LYS A 627 17.88 -5.33 27.99
N LYS A 628 17.15 -4.22 27.88
CA LYS A 628 15.74 -4.16 28.35
C LYS A 628 14.70 -3.58 27.39
N ARG A 629 15.02 -3.30 26.12
CA ARG A 629 14.00 -2.99 25.11
C ARG A 629 14.44 -3.44 23.71
N THR A 630 13.72 -4.40 23.15
CA THR A 630 13.76 -4.79 21.74
C THR A 630 13.31 -3.63 20.84
N ARG A 631 14.21 -2.71 20.51
CA ARG A 631 14.07 -1.83 19.34
C ARG A 631 15.41 -1.79 18.61
N LYS A 632 15.53 -2.58 17.55
CA LYS A 632 16.57 -2.43 16.53
C LYS A 632 16.41 -1.01 15.96
N ASN A 633 17.31 -0.09 16.32
CA ASN A 633 17.27 1.30 15.83
C ASN A 633 18.13 1.39 14.57
N ASP A 634 17.59 0.90 13.45
CA ASP A 634 18.20 1.07 12.13
C ASP A 634 18.29 2.57 11.82
N ARG A 635 19.45 3.02 11.32
CA ARG A 635 19.60 4.40 10.84
C ARG A 635 19.63 4.42 9.33
N ALA A 636 18.77 5.22 8.72
CA ALA A 636 18.77 5.40 7.27
C ALA A 636 20.13 5.95 6.79
N ARG A 637 20.69 5.36 5.74
CA ARG A 637 21.95 5.79 5.13
C ARG A 637 21.72 7.07 4.33
N PRO A 638 22.55 8.11 4.50
CA PRO A 638 22.40 9.33 3.71
C PRO A 638 22.65 9.08 2.22
N ILE A 639 22.12 9.98 1.39
CA ILE A 639 22.52 10.16 0.00
C ILE A 639 23.60 11.26 0.01
N GLU A 640 24.66 11.08 -0.76
CA GLU A 640 25.72 12.07 -0.88
C GLU A 640 25.18 13.42 -1.39
N GLY A 641 25.72 14.53 -0.91
CA GLY A 641 25.26 15.87 -1.28
C GLY A 641 24.01 16.37 -0.56
N TRP A 642 23.40 15.56 0.32
CA TRP A 642 22.26 15.97 1.14
C TRP A 642 22.64 16.23 2.59
N GLY A 643 22.20 17.36 3.16
CA GLY A 643 22.35 17.63 4.58
C GLY A 643 21.47 16.75 5.48
N ARG A 644 20.37 16.25 4.94
CA ARG A 644 19.36 15.44 5.64
C ARG A 644 18.99 14.20 4.84
N VAL A 645 18.66 13.13 5.54
CA VAL A 645 18.05 11.95 4.92
C VAL A 645 16.57 12.21 4.63
N LEU A 646 16.22 12.21 3.34
CA LEU A 646 14.83 12.35 2.87
C LEU A 646 14.14 10.99 2.69
N PHE A 647 14.87 10.00 2.16
CA PHE A 647 14.37 8.63 2.01
C PHE A 647 15.46 7.59 2.38
N PRO A 648 15.14 6.61 3.25
CA PRO A 648 13.89 6.41 3.98
C PRO A 648 13.54 7.56 4.97
N PRO A 649 12.24 7.82 5.25
CA PRO A 649 11.83 8.91 6.14
C PRO A 649 12.38 8.80 7.57
N GLY A 650 12.66 9.94 8.20
CA GLY A 650 13.21 9.99 9.55
C GLY A 650 12.29 9.34 10.60
N GLY A 651 12.85 8.46 11.43
CA GLY A 651 12.10 7.72 12.46
C GLY A 651 11.54 6.38 11.99
N HIS A 652 11.71 6.05 10.71
CA HIS A 652 11.38 4.75 10.14
C HIS A 652 12.60 3.82 10.19
N ASN A 653 12.33 2.52 10.25
CA ASN A 653 13.34 1.45 10.22
C ASN A 653 13.04 0.47 9.08
N VAL A 654 13.83 -0.60 8.95
CA VAL A 654 13.67 -1.59 7.87
C VAL A 654 12.25 -2.16 7.82
N SER A 655 11.68 -2.55 8.97
CA SER A 655 10.33 -3.13 9.06
C SER A 655 9.22 -2.19 8.58
N HIS A 656 9.42 -0.87 8.73
CA HIS A 656 8.48 0.11 8.21
C HIS A 656 8.44 0.12 6.68
N LEU A 657 9.60 0.02 6.01
CA LEU A 657 9.68 0.01 4.54
C LEU A 657 9.32 -1.35 3.95
N GLN A 658 9.59 -2.42 4.68
CA GLN A 658 9.15 -3.77 4.32
C GLN A 658 7.62 -3.95 4.43
N LEU A 659 6.90 -2.99 5.02
CA LEU A 659 5.44 -3.00 5.21
C LEU A 659 4.95 -4.13 6.13
N VAL A 660 5.75 -4.47 7.15
CA VAL A 660 5.48 -5.54 8.13
C VAL A 660 4.36 -5.19 9.11
N HIS A 661 4.11 -3.90 9.36
CA HIS A 661 3.16 -3.46 10.37
C HIS A 661 1.89 -2.85 9.78
N ASN A 662 0.75 -3.22 10.35
CA ASN A 662 -0.53 -2.55 10.14
C ASN A 662 -0.61 -1.31 11.05
N ILE A 663 -0.21 -0.16 10.55
CA ILE A 663 -0.41 1.13 11.22
C ILE A 663 -1.39 1.98 10.41
N TYR A 664 -2.44 2.45 11.07
CA TYR A 664 -3.54 3.27 10.51
C TYR A 664 -3.91 2.87 9.08
N GLY A 665 -4.72 1.83 8.92
CA GLY A 665 -5.29 1.41 7.63
C GLY A 665 -4.31 0.80 6.61
N ASN A 666 -3.12 0.38 7.04
CA ASN A 666 -2.11 -0.24 6.17
C ASN A 666 -2.41 -1.75 5.98
N THR A 667 -3.06 -2.13 4.89
CA THR A 667 -3.56 -3.48 4.58
C THR A 667 -2.49 -4.46 4.08
N PHE A 668 -1.20 -4.16 4.26
CA PHE A 668 -0.09 -4.94 3.69
C PHE A 668 0.44 -6.05 4.60
N ALA A 669 0.16 -5.99 5.91
CA ALA A 669 0.70 -6.94 6.89
C ALA A 669 0.41 -8.40 6.48
N ASP A 670 -0.79 -8.66 5.95
CA ASP A 670 -1.28 -9.99 5.59
C ASP A 670 -1.06 -10.35 4.11
N THR A 671 -0.20 -9.61 3.40
CA THR A 671 0.13 -9.85 1.97
C THR A 671 1.39 -10.67 1.78
N ALA A 672 1.64 -11.13 0.55
CA ALA A 672 2.86 -11.84 0.19
C ALA A 672 4.17 -11.07 0.45
N LEU A 673 4.10 -9.74 0.61
CA LEU A 673 5.29 -8.93 0.96
C LEU A 673 5.98 -9.39 2.24
N ASN A 674 5.22 -9.99 3.16
CA ASN A 674 5.66 -10.39 4.50
C ASN A 674 5.75 -11.91 4.67
N TRP A 675 5.75 -12.67 3.58
CA TRP A 675 6.02 -14.10 3.65
C TRP A 675 7.42 -14.38 4.19
N ASP A 676 7.54 -15.42 5.01
CA ASP A 676 8.82 -16.05 5.29
C ASP A 676 9.26 -16.81 4.03
N THR A 677 10.19 -16.24 3.28
CA THR A 677 10.61 -16.80 1.99
C THR A 677 11.34 -18.13 2.15
N ALA A 678 12.07 -18.35 3.23
CA ALA A 678 12.73 -19.63 3.51
C ALA A 678 11.71 -20.73 3.81
N ALA A 679 10.64 -20.39 4.54
CA ALA A 679 9.49 -21.25 4.75
C ALA A 679 8.79 -21.64 3.46
N MET A 680 8.45 -20.62 2.68
CA MET A 680 7.62 -20.75 1.49
C MET A 680 8.27 -21.62 0.43
N ARG A 681 9.60 -21.64 0.34
CA ARG A 681 10.33 -22.54 -0.56
C ARG A 681 10.11 -24.01 -0.23
N LYS A 682 9.97 -24.34 1.06
CA LYS A 682 9.73 -25.70 1.57
C LYS A 682 8.26 -26.09 1.61
N ALA A 683 7.36 -25.10 1.64
CA ALA A 683 5.92 -25.34 1.70
C ALA A 683 5.44 -26.08 0.44
N PRO A 684 4.35 -26.88 0.51
CA PRO A 684 3.66 -27.37 -0.68
C PRO A 684 3.07 -26.19 -1.48
N LEU A 685 2.75 -26.40 -2.76
CA LEU A 685 2.04 -25.40 -3.56
C LEU A 685 0.61 -25.19 -3.05
N PRO A 686 0.02 -23.99 -3.29
CA PRO A 686 -1.38 -23.73 -3.03
C PRO A 686 -2.29 -24.80 -3.62
N GLY A 687 -3.19 -25.31 -2.79
CA GLY A 687 -4.36 -26.07 -3.19
C GLY A 687 -5.31 -26.04 -2.01
N ALA A 688 -6.59 -25.72 -2.26
CA ALA A 688 -7.60 -25.91 -1.23
C ALA A 688 -7.58 -27.39 -0.82
N SER A 689 -7.27 -27.68 0.45
CA SER A 689 -7.41 -29.05 0.95
C SER A 689 -8.86 -29.46 0.76
N ARG A 690 -9.09 -30.68 0.31
CA ARG A 690 -10.42 -31.25 0.13
C ARG A 690 -10.62 -32.35 1.16
N LEU A 691 -11.73 -32.29 1.88
CA LEU A 691 -12.14 -33.31 2.83
C LEU A 691 -13.49 -33.86 2.41
N THR A 692 -13.63 -35.17 2.39
CA THR A 692 -14.89 -35.82 2.03
C THR A 692 -15.69 -36.08 3.29
N ALA A 693 -16.86 -35.45 3.39
CA ALA A 693 -17.86 -35.77 4.40
C ALA A 693 -18.75 -36.90 3.88
N ILE A 694 -18.95 -37.94 4.69
CA ILE A 694 -19.80 -39.08 4.36
C ILE A 694 -21.09 -39.10 5.21
N PRO A 695 -22.19 -39.66 4.70
CA PRO A 695 -23.47 -39.64 5.41
C PRO A 695 -23.42 -40.54 6.66
N ALA A 696 -24.00 -40.05 7.75
CA ALA A 696 -24.24 -40.85 8.95
C ALA A 696 -25.68 -41.35 8.99
N ILE A 697 -25.85 -42.64 9.29
CA ILE A 697 -27.17 -43.27 9.49
C ILE A 697 -27.40 -43.40 11.01
N GLY A 698 -28.37 -42.64 11.54
CA GLY A 698 -28.74 -42.66 12.96
C GLY A 698 -27.95 -41.68 13.83
N GLU A 699 -28.00 -41.88 15.15
CA GLU A 699 -27.34 -41.02 16.15
C GLU A 699 -25.80 -41.14 16.05
N VAL A 700 -25.11 -40.00 15.94
CA VAL A 700 -23.65 -39.93 15.87
C VAL A 700 -23.06 -39.70 17.25
N ARG A 701 -22.18 -40.61 17.67
CA ARG A 701 -21.43 -40.58 18.93
C ARG A 701 -19.93 -40.58 18.65
N MET A 702 -19.13 -40.27 19.68
CA MET A 702 -17.67 -40.13 19.54
C MET A 702 -16.96 -41.44 19.12
N ASP A 703 -17.58 -42.58 19.37
CA ASP A 703 -17.13 -43.94 19.07
C ASP A 703 -17.95 -44.65 17.97
N SER A 704 -18.81 -43.91 17.26
CA SER A 704 -19.59 -44.47 16.15
C SER A 704 -18.69 -45.13 15.08
N PRO A 705 -19.05 -46.32 14.57
CA PRO A 705 -18.23 -47.04 13.58
C PRO A 705 -18.11 -46.31 12.24
N ALA A 706 -19.05 -45.40 11.91
CA ALA A 706 -19.01 -44.56 10.72
C ALA A 706 -17.73 -43.72 10.61
N TRP A 707 -17.10 -43.35 11.73
CA TRP A 707 -15.84 -42.59 11.72
C TRP A 707 -14.67 -43.35 11.09
N ALA A 708 -14.70 -44.69 11.07
CA ALA A 708 -13.67 -45.50 10.43
C ALA A 708 -13.72 -45.43 8.90
N GLN A 709 -14.87 -45.04 8.33
CA GLN A 709 -15.08 -44.91 6.89
C GLN A 709 -14.82 -43.48 6.38
N ALA A 710 -14.80 -42.49 7.27
CA ALA A 710 -14.55 -41.09 6.90
C ALA A 710 -13.06 -40.83 6.68
N SER A 711 -12.71 -40.12 5.60
CA SER A 711 -11.34 -39.71 5.33
C SER A 711 -10.85 -38.70 6.38
N ALA A 712 -9.58 -38.82 6.74
CA ALA A 712 -8.96 -37.95 7.74
C ALA A 712 -8.25 -36.78 7.05
N GLY A 713 -8.61 -35.55 7.44
CA GLY A 713 -7.87 -34.36 7.08
C GLY A 713 -6.78 -34.11 8.12
N GLU A 714 -5.52 -34.41 7.78
CA GLU A 714 -4.39 -34.16 8.67
C GLU A 714 -4.06 -32.67 8.74
N LEU A 715 -3.89 -32.14 9.95
CA LEU A 715 -3.44 -30.76 10.13
C LEU A 715 -1.92 -30.71 9.96
N HIS A 716 -1.43 -29.64 9.36
CA HIS A 716 -0.01 -29.43 9.08
C HIS A 716 0.54 -28.25 9.89
N SER A 717 1.82 -28.31 10.24
CA SER A 717 2.48 -27.20 10.94
C SER A 717 2.37 -25.92 10.10
N VAL A 718 1.97 -24.82 10.75
CA VAL A 718 2.10 -23.47 10.15
C VAL A 718 3.47 -22.87 10.39
N GLU A 719 4.30 -23.53 11.21
CA GLU A 719 5.68 -23.13 11.50
C GLU A 719 6.62 -23.68 10.41
N PRO A 720 7.36 -22.81 9.71
CA PRO A 720 8.27 -23.17 8.62
C PRO A 720 9.29 -24.27 8.94
N GLY A 721 9.17 -25.43 8.28
CA GLY A 721 10.17 -26.50 8.39
C GLY A 721 10.19 -27.23 9.74
N ALA A 722 9.20 -26.99 10.60
CA ALA A 722 8.95 -27.80 11.78
C ALA A 722 8.09 -29.00 11.38
N GLU A 723 8.59 -30.21 11.57
CA GLU A 723 7.72 -31.38 11.62
C GLU A 723 6.77 -31.23 12.80
N LEU A 724 5.51 -31.65 12.61
CA LEU A 724 4.61 -31.77 13.74
C LEU A 724 5.09 -32.93 14.60
N GLU A 725 5.71 -32.62 15.74
CA GLU A 725 6.01 -33.63 16.76
C GLU A 725 4.73 -34.35 17.24
N ARG A 726 3.57 -33.71 17.08
CA ARG A 726 2.25 -34.20 17.51
C ARG A 726 1.22 -33.97 16.42
N THR A 727 0.61 -35.06 15.96
CA THR A 727 -0.37 -35.01 14.87
C THR A 727 -1.74 -34.56 15.38
N ALA A 728 -2.52 -33.97 14.48
CA ALA A 728 -3.95 -33.76 14.66
C ALA A 728 -4.67 -34.04 13.34
N ALA A 729 -5.88 -34.57 13.41
CA ALA A 729 -6.68 -34.87 12.24
C ALA A 729 -8.16 -34.56 12.49
N VAL A 730 -8.87 -34.17 11.44
CA VAL A 730 -10.31 -33.96 11.45
C VAL A 730 -11.01 -34.98 10.54
N ARG A 731 -12.18 -35.45 10.95
CA ARG A 731 -13.11 -36.22 10.11
C ARG A 731 -14.47 -35.56 10.15
N VAL A 732 -15.22 -35.71 9.06
CA VAL A 732 -16.53 -35.08 8.91
C VAL A 732 -17.58 -36.13 8.55
N LEU A 733 -18.69 -36.11 9.26
CA LEU A 733 -19.92 -36.81 8.90
C LEU A 733 -21.05 -35.80 8.77
N TYR A 734 -22.08 -36.13 8.01
CA TYR A 734 -23.29 -35.31 7.91
C TYR A 734 -24.54 -36.18 8.03
N GLY A 735 -25.54 -35.70 8.78
CA GLY A 735 -26.83 -36.36 8.96
C GLY A 735 -27.96 -35.53 8.36
N ALA A 736 -29.21 -35.88 8.66
CA ALA A 736 -30.37 -35.10 8.22
C ALA A 736 -30.49 -33.73 8.93
N GLU A 737 -30.00 -33.62 10.17
CA GLU A 737 -30.24 -32.46 11.05
C GLU A 737 -28.96 -31.67 11.40
N ALA A 738 -27.77 -32.26 11.26
CA ALA A 738 -26.53 -31.65 11.70
C ALA A 738 -25.29 -32.11 10.91
N LEU A 739 -24.27 -31.26 10.92
CA LEU A 739 -22.89 -31.59 10.55
C LEU A 739 -22.12 -32.05 11.79
N TYR A 740 -21.35 -33.13 11.68
CA TYR A 740 -20.56 -33.67 12.78
C TYR A 740 -19.07 -33.58 12.47
N LEU A 741 -18.29 -32.99 13.36
CA LEU A 741 -16.84 -32.86 13.25
C LEU A 741 -16.17 -33.64 14.38
N ARG A 742 -15.35 -34.62 14.02
CA ARG A 742 -14.55 -35.38 14.99
C ARG A 742 -13.08 -35.07 14.79
N LEU A 743 -12.48 -34.46 15.81
CA LEU A 743 -11.09 -34.07 15.82
C LEU A 743 -10.31 -34.95 16.79
N GLU A 744 -9.14 -35.39 16.36
CA GLU A 744 -8.23 -36.18 17.18
C GLU A 744 -6.87 -35.49 17.21
N ALA A 745 -6.31 -35.34 18.40
CA ALA A 745 -5.03 -34.66 18.61
C ALA A 745 -4.16 -35.41 19.62
N GLN A 746 -2.86 -35.53 19.33
CA GLN A 746 -1.89 -36.12 20.25
C GLN A 746 -1.39 -35.07 21.27
N LEU A 747 -1.36 -35.41 22.55
CA LEU A 747 -0.96 -34.56 23.69
C LEU A 747 0.42 -34.96 24.25
N GLU A 748 0.98 -34.13 25.13
CA GLU A 748 2.15 -34.50 25.96
C GLU A 748 1.72 -35.26 27.23
N ALA A 749 2.60 -36.12 27.74
CA ALA A 749 2.33 -36.98 28.89
C ALA A 749 2.16 -36.20 30.23
N ASP A 750 2.64 -34.95 30.29
CA ASP A 750 2.89 -34.24 31.56
C ASP A 750 2.27 -32.82 31.64
N GLN A 751 1.75 -32.27 30.54
CA GLN A 751 1.18 -30.91 30.50
C GLN A 751 -0.24 -30.91 29.93
N VAL A 752 -1.23 -31.00 30.82
CA VAL A 752 -2.64 -30.85 30.44
C VAL A 752 -3.35 -30.05 31.53
N THR A 753 -3.38 -28.72 31.41
CA THR A 753 -4.19 -27.86 32.27
C THR A 753 -5.65 -27.89 31.78
N PHE A 754 -6.50 -28.60 32.52
CA PHE A 754 -7.96 -28.63 32.32
C PHE A 754 -8.65 -27.49 33.05
N GLU A 755 -8.25 -26.25 32.79
CA GLU A 755 -8.97 -25.11 33.36
C GLU A 755 -10.35 -24.99 32.70
N ASP A 756 -11.39 -24.88 33.52
CA ASP A 756 -12.73 -24.55 33.04
C ASP A 756 -12.84 -23.04 32.91
N VAL A 757 -12.57 -22.52 31.71
CA VAL A 757 -12.74 -21.10 31.41
C VAL A 757 -14.20 -20.75 31.07
N GLY A 758 -15.10 -21.73 31.03
CA GLY A 758 -16.49 -21.56 30.64
C GLY A 758 -16.69 -21.16 29.17
N ARG A 759 -17.96 -20.89 28.80
CA ARG A 759 -18.30 -20.35 27.48
C ARG A 759 -17.76 -18.93 27.36
N ASP A 760 -17.16 -18.61 26.22
CA ASP A 760 -16.52 -17.33 25.89
C ASP A 760 -15.31 -16.97 26.78
N GLY A 761 -14.80 -17.94 27.53
CA GLY A 761 -13.57 -17.80 28.29
C GLY A 761 -12.32 -17.62 27.42
N ASP A 762 -11.31 -16.94 27.94
CA ASP A 762 -10.06 -16.72 27.20
C ASP A 762 -9.25 -18.02 27.09
N LEU A 763 -9.27 -18.63 25.90
CA LEU A 763 -8.48 -19.82 25.57
C LEU A 763 -7.01 -19.51 25.23
N LYS A 764 -6.56 -18.27 25.40
CA LYS A 764 -5.16 -17.90 25.15
C LYS A 764 -4.23 -18.59 26.14
N GLY A 765 -3.29 -19.37 25.62
CA GLY A 765 -2.38 -20.16 26.46
C GLY A 765 -2.96 -21.51 26.87
N HIS A 766 -4.11 -21.91 26.31
CA HIS A 766 -4.69 -23.25 26.49
C HIS A 766 -4.63 -24.06 25.19
N GLU A 767 -4.57 -25.38 25.34
CA GLU A 767 -4.78 -26.32 24.24
C GLU A 767 -6.18 -26.12 23.64
N SER A 768 -6.25 -25.84 22.33
CA SER A 768 -7.52 -25.53 21.68
C SER A 768 -7.57 -25.91 20.21
N LEU A 769 -8.78 -26.17 19.73
CA LEU A 769 -9.13 -26.39 18.33
C LEU A 769 -10.00 -25.22 17.86
N ASP A 770 -9.73 -24.70 16.66
CA ASP A 770 -10.40 -23.55 16.07
C ASP A 770 -10.94 -23.94 14.69
N ILE A 771 -12.25 -23.88 14.52
CA ILE A 771 -12.98 -24.32 13.33
C ILE A 771 -13.58 -23.07 12.67
N TYR A 772 -13.44 -22.96 11.35
CA TYR A 772 -14.07 -21.89 10.56
C TYR A 772 -14.85 -22.50 9.40
N LEU A 773 -16.16 -22.23 9.34
CA LEU A 773 -17.09 -22.87 8.42
C LEU A 773 -17.91 -21.84 7.65
N GLY A 774 -17.98 -21.98 6.32
CA GLY A 774 -18.81 -21.19 5.41
C GLY A 774 -19.75 -22.10 4.61
N PRO A 775 -20.98 -22.35 5.08
CA PRO A 775 -21.86 -23.37 4.51
C PRO A 775 -22.55 -22.94 3.21
N ILE A 776 -22.67 -21.64 2.93
CA ILE A 776 -23.41 -21.15 1.76
C ILE A 776 -22.42 -20.65 0.68
N PRO A 777 -22.35 -21.29 -0.50
CA PRO A 777 -21.53 -20.82 -1.60
C PRO A 777 -21.91 -19.39 -2.02
N GLY A 778 -20.90 -18.53 -2.20
CA GLY A 778 -21.10 -17.14 -2.67
C GLY A 778 -21.52 -16.12 -1.60
N GLU A 779 -21.91 -16.53 -0.40
CA GLU A 779 -22.23 -15.60 0.69
C GLU A 779 -21.00 -15.24 1.57
N ASP A 780 -21.06 -14.11 2.28
CA ASP A 780 -20.05 -13.74 3.30
C ASP A 780 -20.47 -14.19 4.71
N ARG A 781 -21.17 -15.33 4.79
CA ARG A 781 -21.65 -15.91 6.05
C ARG A 781 -20.68 -16.99 6.52
N PHE A 782 -20.17 -16.83 7.73
CA PHE A 782 -19.21 -17.75 8.32
C PHE A 782 -19.49 -17.95 9.81
N TYR A 783 -19.10 -19.11 10.31
CA TYR A 783 -19.22 -19.50 11.71
C TYR A 783 -17.87 -19.95 12.22
N ARG A 784 -17.48 -19.44 13.38
CA ARG A 784 -16.27 -19.82 14.07
C ARG A 784 -16.64 -20.58 15.34
N PHE A 785 -15.99 -21.70 15.57
CA PHE A 785 -16.13 -22.47 16.81
C PHE A 785 -14.75 -22.74 17.36
N ARG A 786 -14.52 -22.43 18.64
CA ARG A 786 -13.27 -22.77 19.32
C ARG A 786 -13.58 -23.60 20.56
N VAL A 787 -12.86 -24.69 20.75
CA VAL A 787 -13.04 -25.61 21.88
C VAL A 787 -11.71 -25.94 22.54
N GLY A 788 -11.71 -26.04 23.87
CA GLY A 788 -10.58 -26.49 24.68
C GLY A 788 -10.79 -27.91 25.21
N LEU A 789 -9.79 -28.43 25.93
CA LEU A 789 -9.84 -29.80 26.49
C LEU A 789 -10.99 -30.04 27.47
N ASN A 790 -11.44 -29.01 28.17
CA ASN A 790 -12.59 -29.08 29.07
C ASN A 790 -13.89 -28.83 28.27
N PRO A 791 -14.94 -29.67 28.40
CA PRO A 791 -16.23 -29.45 27.74
C PRO A 791 -16.87 -28.08 27.98
N GLY A 792 -16.61 -27.43 29.13
CA GLY A 792 -17.10 -26.08 29.43
C GLY A 792 -16.39 -24.98 28.62
N ALA A 793 -15.17 -25.25 28.15
CA ALA A 793 -14.27 -24.30 27.50
C ALA A 793 -14.58 -24.20 26.00
N ARG A 794 -15.54 -23.35 25.64
CA ARG A 794 -16.01 -23.17 24.25
C ARG A 794 -16.26 -21.72 23.91
N PHE A 795 -16.11 -21.37 22.64
CA PHE A 795 -16.39 -20.04 22.10
C PHE A 795 -17.02 -20.20 20.72
N ASP A 796 -17.93 -19.31 20.37
CA ASP A 796 -18.45 -19.24 19.01
C ASP A 796 -18.68 -17.80 18.57
N ALA A 797 -18.70 -17.62 17.25
CA ALA A 797 -18.98 -16.34 16.64
C ALA A 797 -19.58 -16.55 15.25
N ALA A 798 -20.46 -15.65 14.83
CA ALA A 798 -20.97 -15.63 13.48
C ALA A 798 -20.58 -14.34 12.76
N ARG A 799 -20.32 -14.47 11.47
CA ARG A 799 -20.08 -13.36 10.57
C ARG A 799 -21.21 -13.30 9.55
N GLY A 800 -21.62 -12.08 9.22
CA GLY A 800 -22.61 -11.83 8.17
C GLY A 800 -24.06 -11.87 8.64
N LEU A 801 -24.33 -12.10 9.94
CA LEU A 801 -25.68 -12.04 10.51
C LEU A 801 -26.09 -10.61 10.92
N ILE A 802 -25.13 -9.76 11.29
CA ILE A 802 -25.40 -8.35 11.59
C ILE A 802 -25.74 -7.61 10.29
N THR A 803 -26.98 -7.15 10.20
CA THR A 803 -27.50 -6.44 9.02
C THR A 803 -27.34 -4.92 9.11
N ASP A 804 -27.17 -4.36 10.31
CA ASP A 804 -26.86 -2.94 10.53
C ASP A 804 -25.41 -2.63 10.14
N ARG A 805 -25.26 -1.77 9.13
CA ARG A 805 -23.97 -1.44 8.51
C ARG A 805 -23.15 -0.43 9.30
N MET A 806 -23.76 0.30 10.21
CA MET A 806 -23.08 1.23 11.10
C MET A 806 -22.56 0.53 12.36
N HIS A 807 -22.98 -0.72 12.58
CA HIS A 807 -22.47 -1.53 13.67
C HIS A 807 -20.97 -1.82 13.48
N LEU A 808 -20.18 -1.63 14.54
CA LEU A 808 -18.70 -1.74 14.50
C LEU A 808 -18.19 -3.13 14.08
N LEU A 809 -19.04 -4.15 14.21
CA LEU A 809 -18.79 -5.55 13.86
C LEU A 809 -19.39 -5.95 12.50
N TYR A 810 -19.98 -5.03 11.74
CA TYR A 810 -20.44 -5.33 10.37
C TYR A 810 -19.29 -5.87 9.51
N SER A 811 -19.48 -7.04 8.89
CA SER A 811 -18.45 -7.80 8.15
C SER A 811 -17.25 -8.28 8.98
N LYS A 812 -17.42 -8.42 10.29
CA LYS A 812 -16.48 -9.10 11.20
C LYS A 812 -17.19 -10.26 11.90
N ASP A 813 -16.41 -11.11 12.55
CA ASP A 813 -16.95 -12.12 13.45
C ASP A 813 -17.60 -11.39 14.64
N ASP A 814 -18.87 -11.70 14.92
CA ASP A 814 -19.63 -11.24 16.08
C ASP A 814 -19.48 -12.26 17.22
N PRO A 815 -18.67 -11.96 18.24
CA PRO A 815 -18.43 -12.86 19.36
C PRO A 815 -19.61 -12.92 20.34
N GLU A 816 -20.64 -12.08 20.18
CA GLU A 816 -21.84 -12.14 21.01
C GLU A 816 -22.87 -13.15 20.44
N TRP A 817 -22.67 -13.62 19.21
CA TRP A 817 -23.47 -14.69 18.64
C TRP A 817 -23.19 -16.00 19.37
N ASN A 818 -24.21 -16.54 20.03
CA ASN A 818 -24.16 -17.74 20.85
C ASN A 818 -25.09 -18.82 20.29
N GLY A 819 -24.65 -19.52 19.24
CA GLY A 819 -25.43 -20.56 18.58
C GLY A 819 -25.71 -21.78 19.48
N GLU A 820 -26.74 -22.56 19.14
CA GLU A 820 -27.05 -23.84 19.79
C GLU A 820 -26.29 -24.98 19.12
N TRP A 821 -25.27 -25.51 19.79
CA TRP A 821 -24.45 -26.63 19.29
C TRP A 821 -23.87 -27.42 20.47
N SER A 822 -23.52 -28.69 20.22
CA SER A 822 -22.96 -29.57 21.26
C SER A 822 -21.48 -29.82 21.05
N TYR A 823 -20.77 -29.96 22.17
CA TYR A 823 -19.36 -30.28 22.22
C TYR A 823 -19.11 -31.37 23.26
N GLU A 824 -18.42 -32.43 22.85
CA GLU A 824 -17.91 -33.46 23.74
C GLU A 824 -16.39 -33.52 23.67
N SER A 825 -15.74 -33.64 24.82
CA SER A 825 -14.29 -33.79 24.94
C SER A 825 -13.95 -35.05 25.72
N ARG A 826 -13.06 -35.88 25.16
CA ARG A 826 -12.49 -37.05 25.84
C ARG A 826 -10.98 -37.03 25.72
N VAL A 827 -10.30 -37.12 26.86
CA VAL A 827 -8.84 -37.19 26.92
C VAL A 827 -8.43 -38.53 27.52
N ASP A 828 -7.74 -39.32 26.72
CA ASP A 828 -7.12 -40.57 27.16
C ASP A 828 -5.68 -40.29 27.60
N LYS A 829 -5.45 -40.30 28.91
CA LYS A 829 -4.14 -40.07 29.53
C LYS A 829 -3.17 -41.24 29.35
N THR A 830 -3.64 -42.41 28.97
CA THR A 830 -2.79 -43.59 28.74
C THR A 830 -2.17 -43.58 27.35
N THR A 831 -2.91 -43.06 26.36
CA THR A 831 -2.45 -42.92 24.98
C THR A 831 -2.07 -41.48 24.62
N ASN A 832 -2.19 -40.55 25.57
CA ASN A 832 -2.02 -39.10 25.39
C ASN A 832 -2.78 -38.59 24.16
N ARG A 833 -4.08 -38.93 24.07
CA ARG A 833 -4.93 -38.58 22.93
C ARG A 833 -6.14 -37.80 23.37
N TRP A 834 -6.38 -36.68 22.70
CA TRP A 834 -7.59 -35.88 22.83
C TRP A 834 -8.51 -36.17 21.64
N ILE A 835 -9.79 -36.44 21.94
CA ILE A 835 -10.85 -36.58 20.96
C ILE A 835 -11.92 -35.55 21.28
N ALA A 836 -12.26 -34.73 20.27
CA ALA A 836 -13.29 -33.71 20.31
C ALA A 836 -14.37 -34.05 19.29
N LEU A 837 -15.64 -34.02 19.70
CA LEU A 837 -16.79 -34.17 18.81
C LEU A 837 -17.65 -32.90 18.90
N LEU A 838 -17.84 -32.23 17.76
CA LEU A 838 -18.79 -31.13 17.63
C LEU A 838 -19.98 -31.61 16.79
N SER A 839 -21.19 -31.31 17.27
CA SER A 839 -22.43 -31.47 16.48
C SER A 839 -23.00 -30.09 16.21
N LEU A 840 -23.10 -29.73 14.93
CA LEU A 840 -23.49 -28.42 14.44
C LEU A 840 -24.84 -28.53 13.70
N PRO A 841 -25.97 -28.22 14.37
CA PRO A 841 -27.28 -28.24 13.74
C PRO A 841 -27.37 -27.27 12.55
N TYR A 842 -28.06 -27.69 11.49
CA TYR A 842 -28.24 -26.83 10.30
C TYR A 842 -29.06 -25.57 10.60
N GLU A 843 -30.00 -25.66 11.53
CA GLU A 843 -30.76 -24.52 12.05
C GLU A 843 -29.83 -23.46 12.66
N THR A 844 -28.87 -23.88 13.49
CA THR A 844 -27.86 -22.99 14.09
C THR A 844 -26.98 -22.34 13.03
N LEU A 845 -26.59 -23.10 12.00
CA LEU A 845 -25.82 -22.58 10.88
C LEU A 845 -26.65 -21.77 9.87
N VAL A 846 -27.96 -21.65 10.09
CA VAL A 846 -28.92 -21.00 9.18
C VAL A 846 -28.67 -21.45 7.73
N ALA A 847 -28.52 -22.78 7.58
CA ALA A 847 -28.17 -23.44 6.33
C ALA A 847 -29.12 -24.62 6.10
N GLU A 848 -29.27 -25.05 4.84
CA GLU A 848 -29.99 -26.28 4.52
C GLU A 848 -29.05 -27.50 4.62
N PRO A 849 -29.57 -28.71 4.88
CA PRO A 849 -28.79 -29.94 4.78
C PRO A 849 -28.10 -30.03 3.40
N PRO A 850 -26.80 -30.34 3.34
CA PRO A 850 -26.06 -30.38 2.08
C PRO A 850 -26.51 -31.54 1.19
N ALA A 851 -26.74 -31.26 -0.09
CA ALA A 851 -27.00 -32.30 -1.09
C ALA A 851 -25.69 -33.00 -1.51
N GLU A 852 -25.78 -34.26 -1.96
CA GLU A 852 -24.64 -34.99 -2.50
C GLU A 852 -24.01 -34.24 -3.70
N GLY A 853 -22.68 -34.13 -3.69
CA GLY A 853 -21.90 -33.41 -4.70
C GLY A 853 -21.73 -31.91 -4.41
N THR A 854 -22.37 -31.36 -3.38
CA THR A 854 -22.15 -29.97 -2.95
C THR A 854 -20.88 -29.82 -2.11
N SER A 855 -20.43 -28.58 -1.92
CA SER A 855 -19.27 -28.28 -1.08
C SER A 855 -19.47 -27.04 -0.21
N TRP A 856 -18.88 -27.10 0.99
CA TRP A 856 -18.83 -26.00 1.96
C TRP A 856 -17.39 -25.54 2.13
N ARG A 857 -17.17 -24.23 2.35
CA ARG A 857 -15.83 -23.72 2.69
C ARG A 857 -15.52 -24.05 4.13
N PHE A 858 -14.31 -24.54 4.38
CA PHE A 858 -13.96 -25.07 5.69
C PHE A 858 -12.48 -24.92 5.99
N ASN A 859 -12.16 -24.68 7.25
CA ASN A 859 -10.81 -24.85 7.75
C ASN A 859 -10.84 -25.19 9.24
N VAL A 860 -9.74 -25.77 9.71
CA VAL A 860 -9.55 -26.12 11.10
C VAL A 860 -8.09 -25.91 11.48
N GLY A 861 -7.86 -25.35 12.66
CA GLY A 861 -6.56 -25.21 13.28
C GLY A 861 -6.51 -25.75 14.69
N ARG A 862 -5.30 -26.05 15.16
CA ARG A 862 -4.97 -26.42 16.53
C ARG A 862 -3.95 -25.43 17.08
N THR A 863 -4.15 -25.02 18.32
CA THR A 863 -3.14 -24.35 19.15
C THR A 863 -2.66 -25.35 20.18
N HIS A 864 -1.37 -25.67 20.13
CA HIS A 864 -0.70 -26.56 21.06
C HIS A 864 0.21 -25.76 21.99
N VAL A 865 0.02 -25.85 23.30
CA VAL A 865 0.77 -25.06 24.28
C VAL A 865 1.73 -25.98 25.03
N VAL A 866 3.04 -25.78 24.81
CA VAL A 866 4.13 -26.58 25.39
C VAL A 866 4.74 -25.89 26.62
N GLY A 867 4.50 -24.58 26.76
CA GLY A 867 4.89 -23.80 27.93
C GLY A 867 4.35 -22.37 27.88
N PRO A 868 4.59 -21.53 28.91
CA PRO A 868 4.03 -20.18 29.02
C PRO A 868 4.35 -19.27 27.82
N ASP A 869 5.47 -19.53 27.14
CA ASP A 869 5.95 -18.76 25.98
C ASP A 869 6.15 -19.64 24.71
N ASP A 870 5.82 -20.94 24.75
CA ASP A 870 5.97 -21.87 23.61
C ASP A 870 4.59 -22.37 23.14
N VAL A 871 4.12 -21.78 22.03
CA VAL A 871 2.81 -22.05 21.44
C VAL A 871 2.99 -22.43 19.97
N ARG A 872 2.69 -23.68 19.65
CA ARG A 872 2.76 -24.23 18.30
C ARG A 872 1.38 -24.26 17.67
N ARG A 873 1.32 -24.15 16.34
CA ARG A 873 0.05 -24.13 15.60
C ARG A 873 0.08 -25.09 14.42
N SER A 874 -1.04 -25.71 14.15
CA SER A 874 -1.27 -26.48 12.93
C SER A 874 -2.61 -26.13 12.31
N ILE A 875 -2.69 -26.19 10.99
CA ILE A 875 -3.90 -25.87 10.21
C ILE A 875 -4.04 -26.91 9.08
N TRP A 876 -5.27 -27.32 8.79
CA TRP A 876 -5.59 -28.33 7.77
C TRP A 876 -5.46 -27.79 6.34
N SER A 877 -6.01 -26.61 6.06
CA SER A 877 -5.85 -25.92 4.78
C SER A 877 -5.14 -24.60 5.01
N SER A 878 -3.95 -24.42 4.43
CA SER A 878 -3.20 -23.17 4.60
C SER A 878 -2.63 -22.69 3.26
N LEU A 879 -2.69 -21.38 3.05
CA LEU A 879 -1.91 -20.71 2.02
C LEU A 879 -0.74 -20.00 2.67
N GLY A 880 0.46 -20.36 2.23
CA GLY A 880 1.68 -19.59 2.46
C GLY A 880 2.01 -19.22 3.91
N GLY A 881 1.88 -20.17 4.84
CA GLY A 881 2.26 -19.96 6.24
C GLY A 881 1.33 -19.06 7.05
N THR A 882 0.13 -18.76 6.54
CA THR A 882 -0.89 -18.07 7.34
C THR A 882 -1.21 -18.84 8.61
N ARG A 883 -1.29 -18.13 9.74
CA ARG A 883 -1.60 -18.70 11.07
C ARG A 883 -3.06 -18.49 11.47
N ASP A 884 -3.86 -17.91 10.57
CA ASP A 884 -5.26 -17.60 10.79
C ASP A 884 -6.15 -18.60 10.05
N VAL A 885 -6.89 -19.40 10.82
CA VAL A 885 -7.86 -20.36 10.27
C VAL A 885 -9.00 -19.68 9.51
N GLY A 886 -9.29 -18.41 9.84
CA GLY A 886 -10.32 -17.60 9.20
C GLY A 886 -9.88 -16.93 7.90
N ASN A 887 -8.64 -17.15 7.44
CA ASN A 887 -8.17 -16.59 6.19
C ASN A 887 -8.95 -17.19 5.01
N ARG A 888 -9.77 -16.35 4.37
CA ARG A 888 -10.72 -16.74 3.32
C ARG A 888 -10.06 -17.34 2.09
N ASP A 889 -8.85 -16.90 1.77
CA ASP A 889 -8.12 -17.40 0.61
C ASP A 889 -7.51 -18.77 0.92
N ALA A 890 -7.28 -19.07 2.20
CA ALA A 890 -6.73 -20.34 2.68
C ALA A 890 -7.77 -21.42 3.00
N LEU A 891 -9.08 -21.12 2.90
CA LEU A 891 -10.12 -22.08 3.21
C LEU A 891 -10.10 -23.26 2.22
N GLY A 892 -10.11 -24.46 2.78
CA GLY A 892 -10.35 -25.69 2.03
C GLY A 892 -11.84 -25.89 1.76
N VAL A 893 -12.18 -27.07 1.27
CA VAL A 893 -13.57 -27.46 0.99
C VAL A 893 -13.92 -28.79 1.65
N ILE A 894 -15.07 -28.83 2.31
CA ILE A 894 -15.75 -30.09 2.62
C ILE A 894 -16.61 -30.43 1.40
N LEU A 895 -16.46 -31.64 0.88
CA LEU A 895 -17.30 -32.20 -0.18
C LEU A 895 -18.24 -33.24 0.44
N PHE A 896 -19.53 -33.14 0.17
CA PHE A 896 -20.53 -34.10 0.68
C PHE A 896 -20.76 -35.23 -0.32
N GLN A 897 -20.41 -36.47 0.02
CA GLN A 897 -20.53 -37.65 -0.87
C GLN A 897 -20.91 -38.93 -0.11
N ALA A 898 -21.53 -39.89 -0.80
CA ALA A 898 -21.99 -41.13 -0.18
C ALA A 898 -20.88 -42.16 0.16
N ASP A 899 -19.68 -42.04 -0.42
CA ASP A 899 -18.58 -43.01 -0.23
C ASP A 899 -17.20 -42.33 -0.30
N ALA A 900 -16.36 -42.52 0.74
CA ALA A 900 -14.98 -42.02 0.79
C ALA A 900 -14.04 -42.77 -0.18
N GLY A 901 -14.39 -44.01 -0.56
CA GLY A 901 -13.59 -44.87 -1.46
C GLY A 901 -13.62 -44.46 -2.93
N LYS A 902 -14.50 -43.54 -3.33
CA LYS A 902 -14.54 -42.99 -4.69
C LYS A 902 -13.44 -41.95 -4.97
N GLU A 903 -12.58 -41.63 -3.99
CA GLU A 903 -11.43 -40.74 -4.19
C GLU A 903 -10.36 -41.29 -5.16
N ASN A 904 -10.36 -42.61 -5.44
CA ASN A 904 -9.42 -43.25 -6.36
C ASN A 904 -10.05 -43.92 -7.59
N ALA A 905 -11.32 -43.61 -7.91
CA ALA A 905 -11.78 -43.86 -9.27
C ALA A 905 -11.04 -42.86 -10.16
N ALA A 906 -10.07 -43.33 -10.95
CA ALA A 906 -9.49 -42.60 -12.06
C ALA A 906 -10.58 -41.73 -12.68
N ALA A 907 -10.31 -40.42 -12.76
CA ALA A 907 -11.23 -39.40 -13.25
C ALA A 907 -12.17 -40.03 -14.26
N GLU A 908 -13.46 -40.13 -13.91
CA GLU A 908 -14.45 -40.79 -14.74
C GLU A 908 -14.20 -40.34 -16.17
N VAL A 909 -13.78 -41.28 -17.03
CA VAL A 909 -13.37 -41.03 -18.41
C VAL A 909 -14.42 -40.09 -18.98
N SER A 910 -14.04 -38.83 -19.20
CA SER A 910 -15.03 -37.79 -19.49
C SER A 910 -15.90 -38.25 -20.66
N PRO A 911 -17.18 -37.85 -20.76
CA PRO A 911 -18.00 -38.19 -21.92
C PRO A 911 -17.28 -37.90 -23.26
N ALA A 912 -16.42 -36.88 -23.28
CA ALA A 912 -15.53 -36.59 -24.41
C ALA A 912 -14.43 -37.65 -24.61
N THR A 913 -13.76 -38.11 -23.55
CA THR A 913 -12.74 -39.18 -23.60
C THR A 913 -13.36 -40.53 -24.00
N ARG A 914 -14.56 -40.86 -23.52
CA ARG A 914 -15.29 -42.10 -23.87
C ARG A 914 -15.74 -42.07 -25.34
N TRP A 915 -16.31 -40.95 -25.78
CA TRP A 915 -16.62 -40.70 -27.18
C TRP A 915 -15.38 -40.80 -28.07
N ARG A 916 -14.22 -40.29 -27.65
CA ARG A 916 -12.99 -40.32 -28.45
C ARG A 916 -12.37 -41.71 -28.54
N LEU A 917 -12.37 -42.48 -27.46
CA LEU A 917 -11.96 -43.89 -27.48
C LEU A 917 -12.86 -44.71 -28.42
N ASP A 918 -14.16 -44.45 -28.42
CA ASP A 918 -15.11 -45.07 -29.36
C ASP A 918 -14.92 -44.55 -30.80
N TYR A 919 -14.64 -43.25 -30.96
CA TYR A 919 -14.35 -42.62 -32.25
C TYR A 919 -13.08 -43.21 -32.87
N TRP A 920 -11.97 -43.29 -32.13
CA TRP A 920 -10.74 -43.95 -32.59
C TRP A 920 -10.99 -45.43 -32.93
N LYS A 921 -11.64 -46.20 -32.04
CA LYS A 921 -11.97 -47.62 -32.33
C LYS A 921 -12.80 -47.78 -33.60
N SER A 922 -13.68 -46.82 -33.91
CA SER A 922 -14.54 -46.83 -35.09
C SER A 922 -13.88 -46.27 -36.37
N THR A 923 -12.89 -45.38 -36.25
CA THR A 923 -12.30 -44.65 -37.40
C THR A 923 -10.89 -45.13 -37.76
N PHE A 924 -10.14 -45.73 -36.83
CA PHE A 924 -8.82 -46.25 -37.12
C PHE A 924 -8.89 -47.49 -38.01
N ARG A 925 -8.65 -47.28 -39.31
CA ARG A 925 -8.41 -48.38 -40.24
C ARG A 925 -6.91 -48.66 -40.26
N VAL A 926 -6.52 -49.79 -39.65
CA VAL A 926 -5.16 -50.34 -39.78
C VAL A 926 -4.78 -50.32 -41.27
N PRO A 927 -3.72 -49.60 -41.67
CA PRO A 927 -3.27 -49.55 -43.06
C PRO A 927 -3.21 -50.96 -43.64
N SER A 928 -3.66 -51.17 -44.89
CA SER A 928 -3.75 -52.51 -45.49
C SER A 928 -2.41 -53.27 -45.41
N LYS A 929 -1.30 -52.54 -45.51
CA LYS A 929 0.08 -53.03 -45.36
C LYS A 929 0.44 -53.55 -43.95
N TRP A 930 -0.34 -53.21 -42.92
CA TRP A 930 -0.15 -53.65 -41.53
C TRP A 930 -1.10 -54.77 -41.10
N LYS A 931 -1.98 -55.26 -41.97
CA LYS A 931 -2.93 -56.34 -41.60
C LYS A 931 -2.25 -57.71 -41.43
N ASN A 932 -1.10 -57.91 -42.05
CA ASN A 932 -0.33 -59.16 -42.03
C ASN A 932 1.12 -58.90 -41.62
N LEU A 933 1.32 -58.34 -40.42
CA LEU A 933 2.68 -58.07 -39.92
C LEU A 933 3.43 -59.39 -39.68
N PRO A 934 4.63 -59.57 -40.24
CA PRO A 934 5.47 -60.71 -39.93
C PRO A 934 5.95 -60.60 -38.47
N GLU A 935 5.56 -61.57 -37.65
CA GLU A 935 5.96 -61.67 -36.23
C GLU A 935 5.79 -60.33 -35.46
N PRO A 936 4.55 -59.89 -35.16
CA PRO A 936 4.33 -58.67 -34.37
C PRO A 936 4.71 -58.87 -32.90
N LEU A 937 5.06 -57.78 -32.22
CA LEU A 937 5.15 -57.78 -30.75
C LEU A 937 3.75 -58.01 -30.14
N PRO A 938 3.66 -58.71 -28.99
CA PRO A 938 2.39 -59.22 -28.46
C PRO A 938 1.42 -58.15 -27.93
N ALA A 939 1.86 -56.91 -27.74
CA ALA A 939 1.04 -55.78 -27.31
C ALA A 939 1.57 -54.45 -27.89
N PRO A 940 0.73 -53.38 -27.95
CA PRO A 940 1.23 -52.03 -28.16
C PRO A 940 2.31 -51.67 -27.14
N LEU A 941 3.30 -50.88 -27.58
CA LEU A 941 4.40 -50.48 -26.72
C LEU A 941 3.89 -49.59 -25.58
N GLY A 942 4.37 -49.86 -24.37
CA GLY A 942 4.02 -49.18 -23.12
C GLY A 942 4.46 -50.02 -21.91
N PRO A 943 4.29 -49.53 -20.66
CA PRO A 943 3.72 -48.22 -20.28
C PRO A 943 4.63 -47.03 -20.63
N TRP A 944 4.05 -45.85 -20.83
CA TRP A 944 4.78 -44.64 -21.20
C TRP A 944 4.97 -43.68 -20.02
N LEU A 945 6.13 -43.05 -20.01
CA LEU A 945 6.46 -41.87 -19.23
C LEU A 945 6.43 -40.64 -20.14
N PHE A 946 6.10 -39.49 -19.58
CA PHE A 946 5.87 -38.23 -20.28
C PHE A 946 6.52 -37.05 -19.57
N ARG A 947 6.98 -36.08 -20.35
CA ARG A 947 7.52 -34.82 -19.83
C ARG A 947 7.33 -33.67 -20.82
N LEU A 948 6.75 -32.57 -20.37
CA LEU A 948 6.65 -31.32 -21.15
C LEU A 948 8.03 -30.67 -21.32
N ASP A 949 8.24 -30.04 -22.47
CA ASP A 949 9.45 -29.29 -22.82
C ASP A 949 9.13 -27.85 -23.24
N SER A 950 8.44 -27.14 -22.34
CA SER A 950 7.92 -25.76 -22.54
C SER A 950 8.96 -24.69 -22.86
N ILE A 951 10.25 -24.97 -22.66
CA ILE A 951 11.35 -24.08 -23.02
C ILE A 951 12.38 -24.76 -23.95
N GLU A 952 11.99 -25.84 -24.61
CA GLU A 952 12.73 -26.56 -25.66
C GLU A 952 14.16 -26.97 -25.27
N LYS A 953 14.36 -27.39 -24.03
CA LYS A 953 15.67 -27.78 -23.49
C LYS A 953 15.96 -29.27 -23.60
N GLY A 954 14.97 -30.12 -23.91
CA GLY A 954 15.13 -31.57 -23.88
C GLY A 954 16.16 -32.11 -24.87
N VAL A 955 16.36 -31.43 -26.01
CA VAL A 955 17.46 -31.75 -26.94
C VAL A 955 18.81 -31.37 -26.33
N THR A 956 18.93 -30.16 -25.77
CA THR A 956 20.16 -29.66 -25.16
C THR A 956 20.56 -30.46 -23.92
N GLU A 957 19.59 -30.85 -23.08
CA GLU A 957 19.77 -31.71 -21.90
C GLU A 957 19.81 -33.21 -22.26
N LYS A 958 19.68 -33.56 -23.54
CA LYS A 958 19.81 -34.93 -24.08
C LYS A 958 18.86 -35.95 -23.43
N TRP A 959 17.59 -35.59 -23.29
CA TRP A 959 16.55 -36.42 -22.68
C TRP A 959 16.27 -37.76 -23.40
N PHE A 960 16.78 -37.92 -24.63
CA PHE A 960 16.76 -39.17 -25.39
C PHE A 960 17.76 -40.22 -24.90
N ARG A 961 18.74 -39.88 -24.05
CA ARG A 961 19.74 -40.83 -23.57
C ARG A 961 19.14 -41.93 -22.67
N VAL A 962 19.77 -43.10 -22.69
CA VAL A 962 19.33 -44.28 -21.91
C VAL A 962 19.46 -44.05 -20.40
N ASP A 963 20.44 -43.27 -19.95
CA ASP A 963 20.77 -43.03 -18.54
C ASP A 963 20.17 -41.75 -17.94
N VAL A 964 19.18 -41.14 -18.61
CA VAL A 964 18.50 -39.91 -18.13
C VAL A 964 17.74 -40.17 -16.84
N ASN A 965 17.87 -39.25 -15.88
CA ASN A 965 17.03 -39.26 -14.67
C ASN A 965 15.55 -39.04 -15.04
N THR A 966 14.70 -39.97 -14.64
CA THR A 966 13.26 -39.98 -14.92
C THR A 966 12.38 -39.52 -13.75
N ASP A 967 12.94 -39.05 -12.64
CA ASP A 967 12.20 -38.58 -11.45
C ASP A 967 11.17 -37.47 -11.77
N ALA A 968 11.45 -36.67 -12.79
CA ALA A 968 10.59 -35.57 -13.26
C ALA A 968 9.66 -35.97 -14.43
N TRP A 969 9.59 -37.25 -14.78
CA TRP A 969 8.70 -37.76 -15.82
C TRP A 969 7.49 -38.44 -15.17
N GLU A 970 6.34 -38.32 -15.83
CA GLU A 970 5.05 -38.72 -15.27
C GLU A 970 4.41 -39.80 -16.15
N PRO A 971 3.66 -40.76 -15.59
CA PRO A 971 2.96 -41.76 -16.40
C PRO A 971 1.95 -41.09 -17.36
N ILE A 972 1.88 -41.59 -18.60
CA ILE A 972 0.84 -41.21 -19.57
C ILE A 972 0.29 -42.47 -20.25
N GLU A 973 -1.02 -42.49 -20.50
CA GLU A 973 -1.62 -43.51 -21.34
C GLU A 973 -1.38 -43.18 -22.82
N VAL A 974 -1.08 -44.21 -23.63
CA VAL A 974 -0.98 -44.09 -25.08
C VAL A 974 -1.83 -45.22 -25.66
N PRO A 975 -2.81 -44.94 -26.52
CA PRO A 975 -3.09 -43.66 -27.17
C PRO A 975 -3.83 -42.63 -26.28
N ALA A 976 -3.39 -41.37 -26.29
CA ALA A 976 -4.13 -40.25 -25.69
C ALA A 976 -3.67 -38.87 -26.19
N LEU A 977 -4.53 -37.85 -26.03
CA LEU A 977 -4.21 -36.44 -26.25
C LEU A 977 -3.80 -35.76 -24.93
N TRP A 978 -2.92 -34.76 -24.97
CA TRP A 978 -2.44 -34.04 -23.77
C TRP A 978 -3.56 -33.36 -22.98
N ASP A 979 -4.58 -32.87 -23.68
CA ASP A 979 -5.79 -32.27 -23.11
C ASP A 979 -6.54 -33.17 -22.11
N GLU A 980 -6.30 -34.49 -22.17
CA GLU A 980 -6.97 -35.49 -21.34
C GLU A 980 -6.29 -35.69 -19.98
N PHE A 981 -5.11 -35.09 -19.79
CA PHE A 981 -4.35 -35.15 -18.55
C PHE A 981 -4.22 -33.76 -17.92
N LYS A 982 -3.59 -33.71 -16.75
CA LYS A 982 -3.41 -32.48 -15.96
C LYS A 982 -2.66 -31.34 -16.66
N TRP A 983 -2.05 -31.61 -17.82
CA TRP A 983 -1.34 -30.60 -18.62
C TRP A 983 -2.28 -29.82 -19.56
N GLY A 984 -3.49 -30.31 -19.82
CA GLY A 984 -4.50 -29.61 -20.63
C GLY A 984 -4.04 -29.34 -22.06
N ARG A 985 -4.66 -28.33 -22.69
CA ARG A 985 -4.24 -27.85 -24.02
C ARG A 985 -2.85 -27.25 -23.94
N TYR A 986 -1.91 -27.89 -24.62
CA TYR A 986 -0.52 -27.47 -24.65
C TYR A 986 0.01 -27.43 -26.08
N GLU A 987 0.48 -26.26 -26.48
CA GLU A 987 1.19 -25.99 -27.73
C GLU A 987 2.68 -25.86 -27.39
N GLY A 988 3.50 -26.77 -27.92
CA GLY A 988 4.94 -26.85 -27.66
C GLY A 988 5.48 -28.27 -27.80
N GLN A 989 6.73 -28.47 -27.39
CA GLN A 989 7.39 -29.78 -27.42
C GLN A 989 7.11 -30.58 -26.15
N ALA A 990 6.98 -31.89 -26.29
CA ALA A 990 6.94 -32.84 -25.18
C ALA A 990 7.66 -34.14 -25.54
N TRP A 991 8.00 -34.92 -24.51
CA TRP A 991 8.79 -36.13 -24.65
C TRP A 991 8.07 -37.31 -24.03
N TYR A 992 8.13 -38.44 -24.72
CA TYR A 992 7.59 -39.73 -24.32
C TYR A 992 8.72 -40.74 -24.18
N ARG A 993 8.63 -41.64 -23.22
CA ARG A 993 9.63 -42.69 -22.99
C ARG A 993 8.97 -44.00 -22.59
N THR A 994 9.37 -45.11 -23.20
CA THR A 994 8.94 -46.47 -22.83
C THR A 994 10.10 -47.46 -22.95
N ALA A 995 9.98 -48.61 -22.29
CA ALA A 995 10.89 -49.74 -22.44
C ALA A 995 10.18 -50.91 -23.16
N PHE A 996 10.93 -51.69 -23.93
CA PHE A 996 10.41 -52.90 -24.59
C PHE A 996 11.51 -53.96 -24.79
N THR A 997 11.13 -55.22 -24.88
CA THR A 997 12.06 -56.36 -25.04
C THR A 997 11.77 -57.08 -26.35
N LEU A 998 12.82 -57.46 -27.08
CA LEU A 998 12.72 -58.27 -28.31
C LEU A 998 13.06 -59.74 -28.01
N PRO A 999 12.36 -60.72 -28.59
CA PRO A 999 12.67 -62.14 -28.40
C PRO A 999 14.09 -62.50 -28.87
N ALA A 1000 14.76 -63.41 -28.15
CA ALA A 1000 16.06 -63.94 -28.57
C ALA A 1000 16.03 -64.57 -29.98
N SER A 1001 14.88 -65.12 -30.40
CA SER A 1001 14.67 -65.69 -31.75
C SER A 1001 14.77 -64.66 -32.88
N TRP A 1002 14.79 -63.36 -32.57
CA TRP A 1002 14.92 -62.28 -33.55
C TRP A 1002 16.37 -61.81 -33.73
N GLN A 1003 17.35 -62.45 -33.10
CA GLN A 1003 18.75 -62.06 -33.16
C GLN A 1003 19.20 -61.74 -34.60
N GLY A 1004 19.68 -60.51 -34.81
CA GLY A 1004 20.16 -60.03 -36.11
C GLY A 1004 19.09 -59.43 -37.04
N ALA A 1005 17.80 -59.55 -36.71
CA ALA A 1005 16.70 -58.95 -37.47
C ALA A 1005 16.53 -57.45 -37.14
N SER A 1006 16.04 -56.66 -38.10
CA SER A 1006 15.69 -55.27 -37.83
C SER A 1006 14.30 -55.17 -37.20
N LEU A 1007 14.02 -54.07 -36.49
CA LEU A 1007 12.69 -53.79 -35.93
C LEU A 1007 12.02 -52.71 -36.75
N ARG A 1008 10.74 -52.87 -37.04
CA ARG A 1008 9.92 -51.81 -37.59
C ARG A 1008 8.95 -51.31 -36.53
N LEU A 1009 9.03 -50.03 -36.19
CA LEU A 1009 8.10 -49.32 -35.32
C LEU A 1009 6.97 -48.74 -36.18
N LEU A 1010 5.73 -48.98 -35.77
CA LEU A 1010 4.53 -48.56 -36.49
C LEU A 1010 3.76 -47.60 -35.59
N PHE A 1011 3.75 -46.32 -35.95
CA PHE A 1011 3.03 -45.28 -35.21
C PHE A 1011 1.67 -45.09 -35.87
N GLY A 1012 0.59 -45.44 -35.16
CA GLY A 1012 -0.76 -45.28 -35.69
C GLY A 1012 -1.10 -43.84 -36.04
N SER A 1013 -0.51 -42.89 -35.30
CA SER A 1013 -0.43 -41.45 -35.55
C SER A 1013 0.16 -40.75 -34.31
N VAL A 1014 0.87 -39.66 -34.56
CA VAL A 1014 1.30 -38.69 -33.55
C VAL A 1014 0.80 -37.33 -34.04
N ASP A 1015 0.28 -36.51 -33.13
CA ASP A 1015 -0.19 -35.18 -33.48
C ASP A 1015 0.99 -34.32 -33.96
N GLU A 1016 0.83 -33.76 -35.16
CA GLU A 1016 1.79 -32.98 -35.94
C GLU A 1016 3.16 -33.65 -36.17
N GLU A 1017 4.18 -33.37 -35.35
CA GLU A 1017 5.55 -33.78 -35.66
C GLU A 1017 6.17 -34.66 -34.58
N ALA A 1018 6.97 -35.66 -34.99
CA ALA A 1018 7.59 -36.64 -34.11
C ALA A 1018 9.07 -36.94 -34.47
N TRP A 1019 9.92 -37.09 -33.45
CA TRP A 1019 11.30 -37.59 -33.58
C TRP A 1019 11.50 -38.81 -32.69
N ILE A 1020 12.01 -39.89 -33.27
CA ILE A 1020 12.00 -41.22 -32.67
C ILE A 1020 13.43 -41.65 -32.38
N PHE A 1021 13.71 -41.94 -31.12
CA PHE A 1021 15.01 -42.38 -30.64
C PHE A 1021 14.91 -43.79 -30.06
N VAL A 1022 15.83 -44.68 -30.43
CA VAL A 1022 15.95 -46.02 -29.83
C VAL A 1022 17.34 -46.17 -29.23
N ASN A 1023 17.40 -46.54 -27.95
CA ASN A 1023 18.63 -46.71 -27.19
C ASN A 1023 19.56 -45.47 -27.24
N GLY A 1024 18.99 -44.27 -27.32
CA GLY A 1024 19.73 -43.00 -27.36
C GLY A 1024 20.06 -42.49 -28.76
N GLU A 1025 19.80 -43.27 -29.82
CA GLU A 1025 20.09 -42.89 -31.21
C GLU A 1025 18.82 -42.48 -31.96
N LEU A 1026 18.88 -41.39 -32.74
CA LEU A 1026 17.77 -40.96 -33.59
C LEU A 1026 17.62 -41.94 -34.76
N VAL A 1027 16.48 -42.62 -34.86
CA VAL A 1027 16.21 -43.66 -35.87
C VAL A 1027 15.22 -43.22 -36.93
N GLY A 1028 14.48 -42.14 -36.70
CA GLY A 1028 13.60 -41.55 -37.70
C GLY A 1028 12.88 -40.31 -37.19
N GLU A 1029 12.28 -39.57 -38.13
CA GLU A 1029 11.42 -38.42 -37.85
C GLU A 1029 10.23 -38.38 -38.81
N HIS A 1030 9.10 -37.92 -38.30
CA HIS A 1030 7.88 -37.63 -39.05
C HIS A 1030 7.56 -36.15 -38.81
N SER A 1031 8.05 -35.29 -39.69
CA SER A 1031 7.96 -33.84 -39.57
C SER A 1031 7.63 -33.22 -40.92
N SER A 1032 7.29 -31.94 -40.94
CA SER A 1032 7.09 -31.19 -42.19
C SER A 1032 8.35 -31.26 -43.07
N THR A 1033 9.53 -31.28 -42.42
CA THR A 1033 10.84 -31.40 -43.08
C THR A 1033 11.05 -32.77 -43.73
N SER A 1034 10.73 -33.87 -43.04
CA SER A 1034 10.98 -35.22 -43.58
C SER A 1034 9.94 -35.69 -44.59
N THR A 1035 8.72 -35.15 -44.53
CA THR A 1035 7.59 -35.59 -45.36
C THR A 1035 7.24 -34.63 -46.49
N GLY A 1036 7.63 -33.35 -46.38
CA GLY A 1036 7.21 -32.28 -47.29
C GLY A 1036 5.74 -31.90 -47.18
N ARG A 1037 5.02 -32.40 -46.17
CA ARG A 1037 3.59 -32.12 -45.91
C ARG A 1037 3.41 -31.07 -44.84
N SER A 1038 2.24 -30.45 -44.79
CA SER A 1038 1.92 -29.47 -43.75
C SER A 1038 1.55 -30.14 -42.42
N ILE A 1039 1.76 -29.44 -41.30
CA ILE A 1039 1.31 -29.88 -39.96
C ILE A 1039 -0.17 -30.31 -39.91
N ASN A 1040 -1.02 -29.70 -40.76
CA ASN A 1040 -2.45 -30.02 -40.85
C ASN A 1040 -2.75 -31.40 -41.46
N GLU A 1041 -1.76 -32.00 -42.11
CA GLU A 1041 -1.88 -33.31 -42.76
C GLU A 1041 -1.22 -34.41 -41.93
N LEU A 1042 -0.22 -34.06 -41.11
CA LEU A 1042 0.58 -35.02 -40.35
C LEU A 1042 -0.16 -35.56 -39.12
N TRP A 1043 -1.02 -34.75 -38.50
CA TRP A 1043 -1.63 -35.06 -37.21
C TRP A 1043 -2.47 -36.35 -37.15
N GLU A 1044 -2.91 -36.92 -38.28
CA GLU A 1044 -3.66 -38.18 -38.31
C GLU A 1044 -3.00 -39.29 -39.16
N GLU A 1045 -1.81 -39.01 -39.70
CA GLU A 1045 -1.12 -39.90 -40.63
C GLU A 1045 -0.35 -41.01 -39.90
N PRO A 1046 -0.60 -42.29 -40.23
CA PRO A 1046 0.21 -43.39 -39.73
C PRO A 1046 1.57 -43.45 -40.45
N PHE A 1047 2.65 -43.64 -39.71
CA PHE A 1047 4.01 -43.72 -40.25
C PHE A 1047 4.83 -44.87 -39.65
N GLU A 1048 5.93 -45.23 -40.31
CA GLU A 1048 6.79 -46.37 -39.94
C GLU A 1048 8.23 -45.90 -39.80
N VAL A 1049 8.94 -46.44 -38.80
CA VAL A 1049 10.37 -46.18 -38.59
C VAL A 1049 11.12 -47.52 -38.52
N SER A 1050 12.13 -47.68 -39.38
CA SER A 1050 12.99 -48.88 -39.39
C SER A 1050 14.17 -48.69 -38.45
N VAL A 1051 14.40 -49.66 -37.58
CA VAL A 1051 15.49 -49.68 -36.59
C VAL A 1051 16.45 -50.80 -36.94
N ALA A 1052 17.69 -50.44 -37.29
CA ALA A 1052 18.70 -51.41 -37.69
C ALA A 1052 19.06 -52.37 -36.54
N SER A 1053 19.29 -53.64 -36.87
CA SER A 1053 19.61 -54.70 -35.91
C SER A 1053 20.79 -54.40 -34.97
N ARG A 1054 21.75 -53.56 -35.40
CA ARG A 1054 22.91 -53.10 -34.60
C ARG A 1054 22.54 -52.18 -33.43
N LEU A 1055 21.39 -51.52 -33.47
CA LEU A 1055 20.90 -50.61 -32.42
C LEU A 1055 20.01 -51.32 -31.40
N LEU A 1056 19.69 -52.60 -31.64
CA LEU A 1056 18.74 -53.38 -30.87
C LEU A 1056 19.46 -54.35 -29.93
N LYS A 1057 18.89 -54.52 -28.75
CA LYS A 1057 19.27 -55.56 -27.78
C LYS A 1057 18.20 -56.63 -27.78
N TYR A 1058 18.58 -57.89 -27.97
CA TYR A 1058 17.67 -59.03 -27.93
C TYR A 1058 17.74 -59.68 -26.55
N ASP A 1059 16.60 -60.15 -26.05
CA ASP A 1059 16.42 -60.68 -24.69
C ASP A 1059 16.81 -59.69 -23.57
N GLN A 1060 16.84 -58.40 -23.89
CA GLN A 1060 17.15 -57.30 -22.97
C GLN A 1060 16.24 -56.11 -23.25
N ALA A 1061 16.13 -55.21 -22.26
CA ALA A 1061 15.35 -53.99 -22.39
C ALA A 1061 15.98 -53.00 -23.38
N ASN A 1062 15.18 -52.56 -24.34
CA ASN A 1062 15.44 -51.43 -25.22
C ASN A 1062 14.65 -50.22 -24.74
N THR A 1063 15.20 -49.03 -24.92
CA THR A 1063 14.51 -47.77 -24.61
C THR A 1063 14.02 -47.12 -25.90
N LEU A 1064 12.74 -46.74 -25.94
CA LEU A 1064 12.14 -45.93 -27.00
C LEU A 1064 11.80 -44.56 -26.41
N VAL A 1065 12.31 -43.49 -27.04
CA VAL A 1065 11.96 -42.10 -26.69
C VAL A 1065 11.37 -41.43 -27.91
N VAL A 1066 10.28 -40.68 -27.74
CA VAL A 1066 9.61 -39.94 -28.81
C VAL A 1066 9.47 -38.49 -28.39
N ARG A 1067 10.06 -37.58 -29.15
CA ARG A 1067 9.79 -36.14 -29.03
C ARG A 1067 8.62 -35.80 -29.94
N VAL A 1068 7.63 -35.08 -29.41
CA VAL A 1068 6.45 -34.63 -30.14
C VAL A 1068 6.42 -33.10 -30.12
N ASN A 1069 6.12 -32.47 -31.24
CA ASN A 1069 5.93 -31.03 -31.35
C ASN A 1069 4.51 -30.77 -31.85
N ASN A 1070 3.73 -30.05 -31.04
CA ASN A 1070 2.39 -29.61 -31.38
C ASN A 1070 2.36 -28.08 -31.43
N THR A 1071 1.86 -27.51 -32.50
CA THR A 1071 1.83 -26.07 -32.75
C THR A 1071 0.42 -25.48 -32.66
N LYS A 1072 -0.63 -26.31 -32.57
CA LYS A 1072 -2.02 -25.85 -32.44
C LYS A 1072 -2.96 -26.94 -31.96
N ALA A 1073 -3.99 -26.56 -31.21
CA ALA A 1073 -4.99 -27.51 -30.69
C ALA A 1073 -4.36 -28.59 -29.79
N SER A 1074 -4.78 -29.85 -29.90
CA SER A 1074 -4.48 -30.91 -28.92
C SER A 1074 -3.33 -31.79 -29.40
N GLY A 1075 -2.21 -31.82 -28.65
CA GLY A 1075 -1.04 -32.64 -28.98
C GLY A 1075 -1.08 -34.07 -28.44
N GLY A 1076 -0.19 -34.94 -28.92
CA GLY A 1076 0.14 -36.22 -28.30
C GLY A 1076 0.23 -37.44 -29.22
N ILE A 1077 0.68 -38.57 -28.67
CA ILE A 1077 0.63 -39.87 -29.35
C ILE A 1077 -0.78 -40.43 -29.17
N TRP A 1078 -1.70 -40.04 -30.05
CA TRP A 1078 -3.13 -40.31 -29.89
C TRP A 1078 -3.62 -41.57 -30.62
N ARG A 1079 -2.68 -42.39 -31.16
CA ARG A 1079 -2.95 -43.74 -31.69
C ARG A 1079 -1.85 -44.74 -31.27
N PRO A 1080 -2.13 -46.06 -31.31
CA PRO A 1080 -1.19 -47.07 -30.78
C PRO A 1080 0.17 -47.07 -31.49
N VAL A 1081 1.22 -47.40 -30.73
CA VAL A 1081 2.55 -47.67 -31.24
C VAL A 1081 2.79 -49.18 -31.20
N LEU A 1082 3.08 -49.78 -32.34
CA LEU A 1082 3.31 -51.21 -32.48
C LEU A 1082 4.74 -51.48 -32.96
N GLY A 1083 5.20 -52.73 -32.81
CA GLY A 1083 6.48 -53.17 -33.38
C GLY A 1083 6.33 -54.52 -34.07
N CYS A 1084 7.03 -54.73 -35.17
CA CYS A 1084 7.12 -56.03 -35.83
C CYS A 1084 8.52 -56.33 -36.34
N ARG A 1085 8.84 -57.61 -36.51
CA ARG A 1085 10.10 -58.03 -37.09
C ARG A 1085 10.20 -57.56 -38.54
N GLN A 1086 11.35 -57.05 -38.92
CA GLN A 1086 11.70 -56.76 -40.31
C GLN A 1086 12.86 -57.69 -40.70
N GLN A 1087 12.59 -58.55 -41.68
CA GLN A 1087 13.59 -59.46 -42.25
C GLN A 1087 14.71 -58.69 -42.95
#